data_AF-A0A5C6F698-F1
#
_entry.id   AF-A0A5C6F698-F1
#
_cell.length_a   1.000
_cell.length_b   1.000
_cell.length_c   1.000
_cell.angle_alpha   90.00
_cell.angle_beta   90.00
_cell.angle_gamma   90.00
#
_symmetry.space_group_name_H-M   'P 1'
#
loop_
_entity.id
_entity.type
_entity.pdbx_description
1 polymer ?
#
loop_
_entity_poly.entity_id
_entity_poly.type
_entity_poly.pdbx_seq_one_letter_code
_entity_poly.pdbx_strand_id
1 'polypeptide(L)'
;MFTTFAVFHILGKWPMMMTKRSFVGWLCLALAMVFNDGGVKAAEVIPFDLVTPKMTDQPAGPGRRVRQTSPEYQGTDVHHALYLPPDWTPLGSLPVIVEYTGNQWAQCNSTGKTEDANLGYGISGGRGFIWVSMPYIDVGRKQNCSFWWGDRQATVDYCKKNVPRICEQFGGDPDNVFVCGFSRGAIATSYIGLADDEIASLWKGALTHDHFDGQKPWNYADSDRASALTRLSRLNGRPVLVCGTAASQVRDSYLNKHQNLAQFSFLQVPTSEIFDIPEGDVVHPHTDRWMHKPSVYRDQVRDWIANVCDAQATVNSTTVNSTTDFQYASWNQGPGAGADFRMLGERAPTTWSAVRNEHVRWRKSLPETGQSSVITWEDRLFFTTMAPVNSDSELGRDVIAWCCDLDTGDTVWKRRIAGTSVLQLSGCFSDSSSPPAVTDGRTVCFFNASGAITAFDLDGNLRWTRDVMPVGRSQPVLVDGTVVFIRQHYMPDDHGHFTHDHVDALRPLWTQLQAIDLKTGVDRWSSKCGVNMGSVPLLQTRLDGRQVFVVGRGGGHSPPEKPEGISMVDAHDGSTLWTLPLPEFMSTQTFPVIKDEVLVFHRDEHLWINAMTGEINRRVSILRDVQVVQHTDDRWTTGTESLDDADVQRGIIQQSNLFVGKYHYFRSYTQPWIGRVDCEDGSVEYLQLPVQMLPGDRRTNDRLLWSDQDMDPALVKQLLDANRKKPKRLPITQWAFAPNNMLNSRGHRVMGDARSQGNGWGHHASQIPTVIGKSLYVPTMAGTVYVIDWNADQFDEKAITAINDLGPPGKAWNRASLTSAGGRLFAHTISELLCLEASETEPTSNSAD
;
A
#
# COMPACT_ATOMS: atom_id res chain seq x y z
N MET A 1 -49.14 28.56 -1.06
CA MET A 1 -50.45 29.15 -1.40
C MET A 1 -51.48 28.48 -0.48
N PHE A 2 -52.07 29.22 0.47
CA PHE A 2 -53.11 28.76 1.43
C PHE A 2 -52.66 27.65 2.45
N THR A 3 -52.55 27.89 3.77
CA THR A 3 -53.57 27.93 4.90
C THR A 3 -54.13 26.56 5.31
N THR A 4 -54.54 26.23 6.56
CA THR A 4 -54.51 26.86 7.91
C THR A 4 -55.02 25.83 8.97
N PHE A 5 -54.99 26.20 10.27
CA PHE A 5 -55.73 25.71 11.47
C PHE A 5 -54.85 24.99 12.51
N ALA A 6 -54.60 25.47 13.75
CA ALA A 6 -55.10 26.57 14.62
C ALA A 6 -56.32 26.28 15.55
N VAL A 7 -56.09 26.43 16.87
CA VAL A 7 -56.99 26.53 18.07
C VAL A 7 -56.08 26.27 19.30
N PHE A 8 -56.10 26.85 20.52
CA PHE A 8 -56.68 28.04 21.23
C PHE A 8 -55.58 28.49 22.27
N HIS A 9 -55.48 29.70 22.87
CA HIS A 9 -56.30 30.40 23.90
C HIS A 9 -56.57 29.56 25.18
N ILE A 10 -56.46 30.00 26.44
CA ILE A 10 -56.50 31.30 27.18
C ILE A 10 -55.92 31.00 28.62
N LEU A 11 -55.35 31.81 29.55
CA LEU A 11 -54.77 33.16 29.79
C LEU A 11 -53.98 33.07 31.15
N GLY A 12 -53.23 34.03 31.73
CA GLY A 12 -52.81 35.39 31.35
C GLY A 12 -52.36 36.27 32.57
N LYS A 13 -52.00 37.55 32.30
CA LYS A 13 -51.68 38.67 33.24
C LYS A 13 -50.24 38.84 33.78
N TRP A 14 -49.98 40.06 34.27
CA TRP A 14 -48.73 40.87 34.42
C TRP A 14 -48.88 41.79 35.69
N PRO A 15 -47.94 42.68 36.11
CA PRO A 15 -46.45 42.67 36.10
C PRO A 15 -45.75 43.30 37.37
N MET A 16 -44.41 43.38 37.34
CA MET A 16 -43.51 44.46 37.84
C MET A 16 -43.17 44.77 39.34
N MET A 17 -41.86 45.06 39.51
CA MET A 17 -41.17 46.07 40.38
C MET A 17 -40.73 45.80 41.86
N MET A 18 -39.38 45.75 42.01
CA MET A 18 -38.49 46.40 43.02
C MET A 18 -38.82 46.34 44.55
N THR A 19 -37.86 46.02 45.43
CA THR A 19 -36.79 46.98 45.84
C THR A 19 -35.65 46.39 46.72
N LYS A 20 -34.43 46.97 46.55
CA LYS A 20 -33.31 47.25 47.50
C LYS A 20 -32.94 46.29 48.67
N ARG A 21 -31.64 45.90 48.67
CA ARG A 21 -30.62 45.92 49.78
C ARG A 21 -30.96 45.27 51.15
N SER A 22 -30.07 44.51 51.82
CA SER A 22 -28.69 44.05 51.55
C SER A 22 -28.24 43.02 52.61
N PHE A 23 -27.10 42.37 52.36
CA PHE A 23 -26.13 41.81 53.34
C PHE A 23 -26.26 40.33 53.80
N VAL A 24 -25.17 39.59 53.52
CA VAL A 24 -24.69 38.33 54.14
C VAL A 24 -25.60 37.09 54.10
N GLY A 25 -25.14 36.09 53.34
CA GLY A 25 -25.59 34.70 53.45
C GLY A 25 -25.60 33.96 52.12
N TRP A 26 -24.74 32.93 51.99
CA TRP A 26 -24.82 31.82 51.02
C TRP A 26 -24.85 32.17 49.52
N LEU A 27 -23.76 31.83 48.81
CA LEU A 27 -23.77 31.65 47.36
C LEU A 27 -23.05 30.35 46.99
N CYS A 28 -23.74 29.22 47.16
CA CYS A 28 -23.39 27.92 46.60
C CYS A 28 -24.65 27.30 45.97
N LEU A 29 -24.47 26.60 44.84
CA LEU A 29 -25.51 26.09 43.92
C LEU A 29 -26.28 27.14 43.10
N ALA A 30 -26.82 26.66 41.97
CA ALA A 30 -27.80 27.32 41.09
C ALA A 30 -27.37 28.57 40.29
N LEU A 31 -26.30 28.45 39.49
CA LEU A 31 -26.15 29.23 38.25
C LEU A 31 -25.62 28.35 37.10
N ALA A 32 -26.36 27.29 36.79
CA ALA A 32 -26.02 26.30 35.77
C ALA A 32 -27.00 26.35 34.60
N MET A 33 -26.87 27.37 33.73
CA MET A 33 -27.27 27.38 32.31
C MET A 33 -26.91 28.74 31.69
N VAL A 34 -26.57 28.74 30.39
CA VAL A 34 -26.25 29.92 29.56
C VAL A 34 -25.01 30.73 30.00
N PHE A 35 -23.85 30.08 29.93
CA PHE A 35 -22.68 30.68 29.27
C PHE A 35 -22.03 29.64 28.35
N ASN A 36 -21.30 30.10 27.35
CA ASN A 36 -20.81 29.28 26.23
C ASN A 36 -19.37 28.81 26.48
N ASP A 37 -19.21 27.61 27.05
CA ASP A 37 -17.89 27.00 27.28
C ASP A 37 -17.25 26.51 25.98
N GLY A 38 -16.70 27.46 25.22
CA GLY A 38 -15.59 27.22 24.30
C GLY A 38 -14.30 26.92 25.06
N GLY A 39 -14.32 25.89 25.91
CA GLY A 39 -13.20 25.47 26.74
C GLY A 39 -12.14 24.77 25.88
N VAL A 40 -11.04 25.46 25.60
CA VAL A 40 -9.89 24.93 24.86
C VAL A 40 -9.35 23.67 25.56
N LYS A 41 -9.24 22.55 24.83
CA LYS A 41 -8.42 21.41 25.28
C LYS A 41 -7.00 21.94 25.53
N ALA A 42 -6.48 21.77 26.74
CA ALA A 42 -5.05 21.97 26.97
C ALA A 42 -4.28 21.11 25.96
N ALA A 43 -3.38 21.73 25.21
CA ALA A 43 -2.52 21.00 24.29
C ALA A 43 -1.65 20.02 25.10
N GLU A 44 -1.55 18.79 24.61
CA GLU A 44 -0.69 17.80 25.22
C GLU A 44 0.76 18.20 24.92
N VAL A 45 1.48 18.68 25.94
CA VAL A 45 2.84 19.23 25.76
C VAL A 45 3.81 18.09 25.47
N ILE A 46 3.97 17.81 24.18
CA ILE A 46 4.93 16.83 23.67
C ILE A 46 6.35 17.29 24.09
N PRO A 47 7.11 16.48 24.85
CA PRO A 47 8.46 16.86 25.26
C PRO A 47 9.46 16.68 24.10
N PHE A 48 10.65 17.27 24.25
CA PHE A 48 11.82 16.90 23.45
C PHE A 48 12.16 15.43 23.71
N ASP A 49 12.23 14.61 22.67
CA ASP A 49 12.64 13.19 22.74
C ASP A 49 14.14 12.99 22.42
N LEU A 50 14.79 14.03 21.87
CA LEU A 50 16.23 14.05 21.60
C LEU A 50 16.96 15.11 22.41
N VAL A 51 18.16 14.76 22.86
CA VAL A 51 19.15 15.68 23.44
C VAL A 51 20.44 15.55 22.66
N THR A 52 20.90 16.64 22.03
CA THR A 52 22.22 16.67 21.36
C THR A 52 23.32 16.44 22.39
N PRO A 53 24.22 15.46 22.21
CA PRO A 53 25.36 15.28 23.11
C PRO A 53 26.25 16.53 23.12
N LYS A 54 26.73 16.90 24.31
CA LYS A 54 27.71 17.98 24.46
C LYS A 54 29.02 17.57 23.79
N MET A 55 29.63 18.48 23.05
CA MET A 55 30.96 18.25 22.48
C MET A 55 32.00 18.15 23.60
N THR A 56 32.93 17.20 23.48
CA THR A 56 34.00 16.95 24.46
C THR A 56 35.36 16.84 23.78
N ASP A 57 36.44 16.96 24.53
CA ASP A 57 37.81 16.76 24.04
C ASP A 57 38.29 15.30 24.25
N GLN A 58 37.35 14.35 24.34
CA GLN A 58 37.64 12.90 24.43
C GLN A 58 37.97 12.31 23.05
N PRO A 59 38.65 11.13 23.00
CA PRO A 59 38.72 10.33 21.78
C PRO A 59 37.33 9.93 21.26
N ALA A 60 37.17 9.97 19.94
CA ALA A 60 35.97 9.52 19.24
C ALA A 60 35.61 8.07 19.60
N GLY A 61 34.32 7.75 19.56
CA GLY A 61 33.79 6.41 19.81
C GLY A 61 32.26 6.40 19.91
N PRO A 62 31.63 5.23 20.07
CA PRO A 62 30.18 5.08 19.99
C PRO A 62 29.43 6.01 20.95
N GLY A 63 28.42 6.70 20.42
CA GLY A 63 27.57 7.65 21.13
C GLY A 63 28.24 8.96 21.55
N ARG A 64 29.48 9.25 21.13
CA ARG A 64 30.23 10.45 21.56
C ARG A 64 30.22 11.55 20.51
N ARG A 65 30.06 12.80 20.97
CA ARG A 65 30.35 14.02 20.19
C ARG A 65 31.66 14.62 20.68
N VAL A 66 32.61 14.82 19.78
CA VAL A 66 34.00 15.19 20.10
C VAL A 66 34.50 16.34 19.24
N ARG A 67 35.38 17.18 19.81
CA ARG A 67 36.14 18.18 19.06
C ARG A 67 37.18 17.48 18.20
N GLN A 68 37.37 17.91 16.96
CA GLN A 68 38.43 17.44 16.07
C GLN A 68 39.18 18.62 15.43
N THR A 69 40.49 18.70 15.67
CA THR A 69 41.38 19.70 15.06
C THR A 69 42.23 19.02 14.00
N SER A 70 41.99 19.38 12.74
CA SER A 70 42.62 18.76 11.57
C SER A 70 44.13 19.03 11.51
N PRO A 71 44.95 18.14 10.92
CA PRO A 71 46.42 18.28 10.87
C PRO A 71 46.90 19.64 10.35
N GLU A 72 46.28 20.16 9.28
CA GLU A 72 46.59 21.48 8.71
C GLU A 72 46.22 22.69 9.59
N TYR A 73 45.49 22.48 10.69
CA TYR A 73 45.06 23.52 11.65
C TYR A 73 45.58 23.26 13.08
N GLN A 74 46.55 22.36 13.25
CA GLN A 74 47.21 22.12 14.54
C GLN A 74 47.88 23.39 15.08
N GLY A 75 47.72 23.65 16.39
CA GLY A 75 48.13 24.90 17.02
C GLY A 75 47.22 26.10 16.69
N THR A 76 45.95 25.84 16.36
CA THR A 76 44.89 26.86 16.20
C THR A 76 43.59 26.38 16.84
N ASP A 77 42.63 27.30 17.04
CA ASP A 77 41.30 27.00 17.57
C ASP A 77 40.30 26.56 16.47
N VAL A 78 40.76 26.29 15.24
CA VAL A 78 39.92 25.77 14.15
C VAL A 78 39.61 24.29 14.40
N HIS A 79 38.32 23.94 14.40
CA HIS A 79 37.86 22.59 14.68
C HIS A 79 36.48 22.28 14.08
N HIS A 80 36.20 21.02 13.80
CA HIS A 80 34.83 20.51 13.61
C HIS A 80 34.34 19.77 14.86
N ALA A 81 33.03 19.58 14.96
CA ALA A 81 32.42 18.64 15.89
C ALA A 81 32.12 17.33 15.14
N LEU A 82 32.66 16.20 15.59
CA LEU A 82 32.38 14.87 15.05
C LEU A 82 31.48 14.10 16.04
N TYR A 83 30.42 13.46 15.54
CA TYR A 83 29.59 12.53 16.28
C TYR A 83 29.62 11.16 15.62
N LEU A 84 29.93 10.14 16.43
CA LEU A 84 29.78 8.73 16.06
C LEU A 84 28.59 8.15 16.86
N PRO A 85 27.60 7.53 16.22
CA PRO A 85 26.41 7.04 16.89
C PRO A 85 26.67 5.78 17.75
N PRO A 86 25.74 5.33 18.61
CA PRO A 86 25.93 4.17 19.48
C PRO A 86 26.12 2.84 18.73
N ASP A 87 25.56 2.76 17.51
CA ASP A 87 25.66 1.65 16.56
C ASP A 87 26.91 1.71 15.65
N TRP A 88 27.76 2.72 15.83
CA TRP A 88 29.05 2.81 15.11
C TRP A 88 30.03 1.71 15.53
N THR A 89 30.75 1.13 14.55
CA THR A 89 31.89 0.23 14.80
C THR A 89 33.08 0.58 13.90
N PRO A 90 34.33 0.27 14.30
CA PRO A 90 35.54 0.60 13.50
C PRO A 90 35.67 -0.12 12.15
N LEU A 91 34.77 -1.07 11.83
CA LEU A 91 34.74 -1.82 10.58
C LEU A 91 33.40 -1.65 9.83
N GLY A 92 32.49 -0.81 10.34
CA GLY A 92 31.23 -0.49 9.68
C GLY A 92 31.40 0.59 8.61
N SER A 93 30.42 0.68 7.72
CA SER A 93 30.21 1.82 6.83
C SER A 93 28.87 2.47 7.21
N LEU A 94 28.86 3.79 7.45
CA LEU A 94 27.64 4.55 7.76
C LEU A 94 27.55 5.81 6.90
N PRO A 95 26.36 6.17 6.36
CA PRO A 95 26.09 7.46 5.76
C PRO A 95 26.54 8.66 6.62
N VAL A 96 26.93 9.76 5.97
CA VAL A 96 27.54 10.92 6.63
C VAL A 96 26.70 12.18 6.44
N ILE A 97 26.35 12.87 7.52
CA ILE A 97 25.67 14.19 7.49
C ILE A 97 26.68 15.29 7.84
N VAL A 98 26.92 16.19 6.88
CA VAL A 98 27.83 17.34 7.01
C VAL A 98 27.01 18.61 7.18
N GLU A 99 26.93 19.12 8.41
CA GLU A 99 26.13 20.28 8.80
C GLU A 99 26.95 21.58 8.86
N TYR A 100 26.42 22.63 8.24
CA TYR A 100 26.86 24.02 8.45
C TYR A 100 25.88 24.79 9.34
N THR A 101 26.40 25.65 10.21
CA THR A 101 25.62 26.31 11.27
C THR A 101 25.07 27.69 10.88
N GLY A 102 24.02 28.12 11.61
CA GLY A 102 23.43 29.46 11.51
C GLY A 102 24.40 30.59 11.87
N ASN A 103 23.97 31.85 11.73
CA ASN A 103 24.73 33.01 12.19
C ASN A 103 24.63 33.16 13.70
N GLN A 104 25.65 33.73 14.34
CA GLN A 104 25.52 34.29 15.68
C GLN A 104 24.42 35.36 15.70
N TRP A 105 23.33 35.09 16.41
CA TRP A 105 22.16 35.96 16.46
C TRP A 105 21.42 35.81 17.79
N ALA A 106 21.53 36.84 18.63
CA ALA A 106 21.03 36.81 20.01
C ALA A 106 19.50 36.61 20.13
N GLN A 107 18.73 36.97 19.10
CA GLN A 107 17.26 36.88 19.16
C GLN A 107 16.73 35.44 19.14
N CYS A 108 17.54 34.45 18.73
CA CYS A 108 17.20 33.02 18.84
C CYS A 108 18.21 32.22 19.67
N ASN A 109 19.03 32.89 20.51
CA ASN A 109 20.15 32.31 21.24
C ASN A 109 21.22 31.59 20.38
N SER A 110 21.25 31.77 19.06
CA SER A 110 22.27 31.12 18.22
C SER A 110 23.65 31.78 18.43
N THR A 111 24.65 30.95 18.72
CA THR A 111 26.05 31.35 18.91
C THR A 111 26.83 31.42 17.59
N GLY A 112 26.29 30.83 16.52
CA GLY A 112 26.97 30.62 15.24
C GLY A 112 28.10 29.58 15.26
N LYS A 113 28.23 28.78 16.33
CA LYS A 113 29.33 27.82 16.50
C LYS A 113 28.98 26.37 16.17
N THR A 114 30.01 25.57 15.89
CA THR A 114 29.98 24.13 15.58
C THR A 114 29.45 23.26 16.72
N GLU A 115 29.74 23.59 17.98
CA GLU A 115 29.25 22.84 19.14
C GLU A 115 27.74 23.00 19.40
N ASP A 116 27.12 24.06 18.88
CA ASP A 116 25.71 24.39 19.14
C ASP A 116 24.75 23.97 18.00
N ALA A 117 25.30 23.36 16.94
CA ALA A 117 24.57 22.72 15.84
C ALA A 117 23.65 21.60 16.33
N ASN A 118 22.46 21.44 15.74
CA ASN A 118 21.51 20.37 16.09
C ASN A 118 20.90 19.65 14.87
N LEU A 119 20.86 20.26 13.68
CA LEU A 119 20.00 19.80 12.57
C LEU A 119 20.32 18.34 12.16
N GLY A 120 21.59 17.99 11.98
CA GLY A 120 22.02 16.64 11.60
C GLY A 120 21.84 15.58 12.68
N TYR A 121 21.90 15.96 13.96
CA TYR A 121 21.52 15.06 15.07
C TYR A 121 20.01 14.79 15.07
N GLY A 122 19.21 15.83 14.79
CA GLY A 122 17.78 15.72 14.66
C GLY A 122 17.36 14.84 13.48
N ILE A 123 18.02 14.99 12.32
CA ILE A 123 17.85 14.14 11.13
C ILE A 123 18.17 12.68 11.49
N SER A 124 19.41 12.37 11.88
CA SER A 124 19.84 11.01 12.22
C SER A 124 19.08 10.36 13.39
N GLY A 125 18.50 11.17 14.29
CA GLY A 125 17.96 10.68 15.56
C GLY A 125 19.04 10.13 16.50
N GLY A 126 20.31 10.49 16.28
CA GLY A 126 21.45 9.98 17.04
C GLY A 126 21.87 8.54 16.71
N ARG A 127 21.43 7.96 15.58
CA ARG A 127 21.78 6.60 15.15
C ARG A 127 22.03 6.52 13.63
N GLY A 128 22.67 5.47 13.14
CA GLY A 128 22.76 5.13 11.71
C GLY A 128 23.53 6.10 10.79
N PHE A 129 23.96 7.26 11.27
CA PHE A 129 24.72 8.26 10.52
C PHE A 129 25.90 8.76 11.35
N ILE A 130 27.04 8.94 10.70
CA ILE A 130 28.11 9.82 11.22
C ILE A 130 27.66 11.26 10.99
N TRP A 131 27.78 12.12 12.00
CA TRP A 131 27.38 13.53 11.88
C TRP A 131 28.56 14.45 12.18
N VAL A 132 28.78 15.43 11.30
CA VAL A 132 29.89 16.37 11.36
C VAL A 132 29.33 17.79 11.30
N SER A 133 29.61 18.62 12.30
CA SER A 133 29.38 20.07 12.18
C SER A 133 30.66 20.77 11.74
N MET A 134 30.66 21.30 10.52
CA MET A 134 31.83 21.89 9.89
C MET A 134 32.03 23.37 10.29
N PRO A 135 33.28 23.81 10.49
CA PRO A 135 33.60 25.21 10.74
C PRO A 135 33.45 26.04 9.47
N TYR A 136 33.09 27.31 9.66
CA TYR A 136 33.58 28.39 8.80
C TYR A 136 34.92 28.84 9.39
N ILE A 137 35.91 29.14 8.57
CA ILE A 137 37.25 29.53 9.04
C ILE A 137 37.38 31.05 9.04
N ASP A 138 37.92 31.65 10.10
CA ASP A 138 38.17 33.09 10.16
C ASP A 138 39.26 33.55 9.15
N VAL A 139 39.27 34.83 8.80
CA VAL A 139 40.24 35.43 7.85
C VAL A 139 41.68 35.32 8.36
N GLY A 140 41.91 35.37 9.68
CA GLY A 140 43.20 35.08 10.30
C GLY A 140 43.61 33.60 10.25
N ARG A 141 42.71 32.70 9.85
CA ARG A 141 42.86 31.24 9.84
C ARG A 141 43.29 30.67 11.20
N LYS A 142 42.83 31.28 12.31
CA LYS A 142 43.17 30.87 13.68
C LYS A 142 42.02 30.33 14.52
N GLN A 143 40.77 30.56 14.11
CA GLN A 143 39.58 30.16 14.86
C GLN A 143 38.38 29.90 13.94
N ASN A 144 37.30 29.34 14.50
CA ASN A 144 36.02 29.23 13.80
C ASN A 144 35.32 30.59 13.71
N CYS A 145 34.67 30.88 12.58
CA CYS A 145 33.97 32.14 12.31
C CYS A 145 32.45 32.02 12.60
N SER A 146 31.96 32.75 13.60
CA SER A 146 30.56 32.69 14.05
C SER A 146 29.57 33.51 13.21
N PHE A 147 30.06 34.36 12.30
CA PHE A 147 29.22 35.31 11.54
C PHE A 147 29.66 35.43 10.07
N TRP A 148 28.74 35.20 9.15
CA TRP A 148 28.98 35.04 7.71
C TRP A 148 30.13 34.04 7.42
N TRP A 149 31.08 34.39 6.54
CA TRP A 149 31.87 33.39 5.81
C TRP A 149 33.34 33.31 6.18
N GLY A 150 33.88 34.30 6.92
CA GLY A 150 35.31 34.44 7.18
C GLY A 150 36.15 34.34 5.90
N ASP A 151 37.15 33.46 5.90
CA ASP A 151 37.80 32.98 4.69
C ASP A 151 36.96 31.86 4.03
N ARG A 152 36.19 32.25 3.02
CA ARG A 152 35.37 31.33 2.22
C ARG A 152 36.22 30.21 1.61
N GLN A 153 37.40 30.52 1.07
CA GLN A 153 38.17 29.52 0.34
C GLN A 153 38.80 28.53 1.31
N ALA A 154 39.35 29.00 2.45
CA ALA A 154 39.81 28.11 3.51
C ALA A 154 38.70 27.18 4.01
N THR A 155 37.45 27.66 4.06
CA THR A 155 36.27 26.86 4.44
C THR A 155 35.97 25.77 3.39
N VAL A 156 36.01 26.10 2.09
CA VAL A 156 35.87 25.12 0.99
C VAL A 156 37.00 24.10 1.02
N ASP A 157 38.26 24.54 1.11
CA ASP A 157 39.46 23.71 1.16
C ASP A 157 39.44 22.76 2.37
N TYR A 158 38.98 23.24 3.53
CA TYR A 158 38.82 22.43 4.74
C TYR A 158 37.78 21.33 4.52
N CYS A 159 36.63 21.66 3.94
CA CYS A 159 35.56 20.70 3.67
C CYS A 159 36.05 19.59 2.72
N LYS A 160 36.61 19.98 1.56
CA LYS A 160 37.23 19.06 0.58
C LYS A 160 38.23 18.10 1.19
N LYS A 161 39.08 18.60 2.11
CA LYS A 161 40.14 17.80 2.72
C LYS A 161 39.68 16.97 3.92
N ASN A 162 38.59 17.35 4.58
CA ASN A 162 38.14 16.69 5.82
C ASN A 162 36.97 15.73 5.62
N VAL A 163 36.07 15.93 4.64
CA VAL A 163 34.99 14.96 4.38
C VAL A 163 35.54 13.58 3.99
N PRO A 164 36.44 13.44 2.98
CA PRO A 164 37.00 12.13 2.63
C PRO A 164 37.84 11.52 3.75
N ARG A 165 38.60 12.36 4.49
CA ARG A 165 39.37 11.94 5.67
C ARG A 165 38.48 11.37 6.77
N ILE A 166 37.31 11.96 7.02
CA ILE A 166 36.36 11.46 8.03
C ILE A 166 35.75 10.12 7.55
N CYS A 167 35.47 9.99 6.26
CA CYS A 167 35.03 8.73 5.67
C CYS A 167 36.08 7.62 5.87
N GLU A 168 37.33 7.88 5.50
CA GLU A 168 38.48 6.98 5.67
C GLU A 168 38.76 6.61 7.14
N GLN A 169 38.76 7.60 8.05
CA GLN A 169 39.18 7.40 9.44
C GLN A 169 38.09 6.82 10.35
N PHE A 170 36.81 6.97 10.00
CA PHE A 170 35.69 6.60 10.85
C PHE A 170 34.65 5.71 10.15
N GLY A 171 34.93 5.14 8.97
CA GLY A 171 33.95 4.28 8.30
C GLY A 171 32.71 5.05 7.85
N GLY A 172 32.92 6.25 7.30
CA GLY A 172 31.87 7.00 6.62
C GLY A 172 31.74 6.52 5.17
N ASP A 173 30.50 6.30 4.73
CA ASP A 173 30.19 5.89 3.37
C ASP A 173 30.37 7.09 2.41
N PRO A 174 31.33 7.03 1.45
CA PRO A 174 31.60 8.14 0.53
C PRO A 174 30.51 8.31 -0.54
N ASP A 175 29.74 7.26 -0.85
CA ASP A 175 28.59 7.37 -1.77
C ASP A 175 27.39 8.01 -1.05
N ASN A 176 27.26 7.83 0.28
CA ASN A 176 26.14 8.32 1.10
C ASN A 176 26.47 9.53 1.99
N VAL A 177 27.14 10.55 1.43
CA VAL A 177 27.43 11.82 2.12
C VAL A 177 26.40 12.91 1.76
N PHE A 178 25.85 13.59 2.76
CA PHE A 178 24.82 14.63 2.63
C PHE A 178 25.29 15.95 3.22
N VAL A 179 24.99 17.08 2.56
CA VAL A 179 25.24 18.42 3.12
C VAL A 179 23.94 19.03 3.66
N CYS A 180 23.95 19.55 4.88
CA CYS A 180 22.81 20.26 5.43
C CYS A 180 23.17 21.56 6.15
N GLY A 181 22.17 22.36 6.49
CA GLY A 181 22.37 23.48 7.39
C GLY A 181 21.13 24.31 7.66
N PHE A 182 21.22 25.12 8.71
CA PHE A 182 20.17 26.02 9.18
C PHE A 182 20.60 27.49 8.99
N SER A 183 19.68 28.36 8.54
CA SER A 183 19.91 29.81 8.45
C SER A 183 21.10 30.20 7.55
N ARG A 184 22.23 30.66 8.10
CA ARG A 184 23.50 30.82 7.36
C ARG A 184 23.92 29.48 6.70
N GLY A 185 23.80 28.38 7.43
CA GLY A 185 24.12 27.03 6.96
C GLY A 185 23.23 26.58 5.80
N ALA A 186 21.96 26.98 5.79
CA ALA A 186 21.04 26.69 4.70
C ALA A 186 21.44 27.39 3.39
N ILE A 187 22.12 28.53 3.49
CA ILE A 187 22.76 29.22 2.35
C ILE A 187 24.11 28.57 2.02
N ALA A 188 24.84 28.09 3.03
CA ALA A 188 26.16 27.47 2.88
C ALA A 188 26.14 26.17 2.07
N THR A 189 25.06 25.39 2.09
CA THR A 189 24.89 24.18 1.26
C THR A 189 25.17 24.45 -0.23
N SER A 190 24.81 25.64 -0.72
CA SER A 190 25.13 26.12 -2.07
C SER A 190 26.37 27.01 -2.09
N TYR A 191 26.43 28.07 -1.28
CA TYR A 191 27.50 29.07 -1.37
C TYR A 191 28.90 28.53 -1.01
N ILE A 192 28.97 27.51 -0.15
CA ILE A 192 30.19 26.73 0.15
C ILE A 192 30.12 25.38 -0.57
N GLY A 193 29.07 24.59 -0.35
CA GLY A 193 28.96 23.21 -0.83
C GLY A 193 28.93 23.04 -2.36
N LEU A 194 28.57 24.08 -3.10
CA LEU A 194 28.59 24.11 -4.58
C LEU A 194 29.54 25.20 -5.13
N ALA A 195 30.58 25.54 -4.36
CA ALA A 195 31.56 26.55 -4.75
C ALA A 195 32.27 26.23 -6.08
N ASP A 196 32.59 24.95 -6.28
CA ASP A 196 33.20 24.37 -7.48
C ASP A 196 32.78 22.89 -7.59
N ASP A 197 33.20 22.23 -8.68
CA ASP A 197 32.74 20.88 -9.03
C ASP A 197 33.33 19.79 -8.10
N GLU A 198 34.49 20.03 -7.49
CA GLU A 198 35.17 19.11 -6.58
C GLU A 198 34.43 19.04 -5.24
N ILE A 199 34.10 20.19 -4.63
CA ILE A 199 33.27 20.17 -3.40
C ILE A 199 31.83 19.72 -3.70
N ALA A 200 31.28 20.03 -4.88
CA ALA A 200 29.95 19.56 -5.27
C ALA A 200 29.88 18.04 -5.53
N SER A 201 30.98 17.41 -5.92
CA SER A 201 31.04 15.95 -6.10
C SER A 201 30.90 15.15 -4.80
N LEU A 202 31.17 15.76 -3.63
CA LEU A 202 31.07 15.12 -2.32
C LEU A 202 29.64 14.81 -1.88
N TRP A 203 28.61 15.38 -2.52
CA TRP A 203 27.24 15.29 -2.04
C TRP A 203 26.40 14.31 -2.84
N LYS A 204 25.69 13.43 -2.15
CA LYS A 204 24.56 12.67 -2.69
C LYS A 204 23.29 13.52 -2.77
N GLY A 205 23.02 14.28 -1.72
CA GLY A 205 21.88 15.20 -1.63
C GLY A 205 22.11 16.32 -0.62
N ALA A 206 21.19 17.30 -0.60
CA ALA A 206 21.29 18.46 0.28
C ALA A 206 19.99 18.76 1.05
N LEU A 207 20.10 19.31 2.25
CA LEU A 207 18.95 19.74 3.06
C LEU A 207 19.14 21.16 3.62
N THR A 208 18.14 22.02 3.44
CA THR A 208 18.20 23.43 3.88
C THR A 208 17.02 23.75 4.79
N HIS A 209 17.28 24.23 6.01
CA HIS A 209 16.23 24.67 6.95
C HIS A 209 16.28 26.19 7.17
N ASP A 210 15.16 26.87 6.92
CA ASP A 210 14.99 28.33 6.96
C ASP A 210 16.10 29.10 6.22
N HIS A 211 15.75 29.59 5.02
CA HIS A 211 16.59 30.26 4.01
C HIS A 211 17.14 29.33 2.91
N PHE A 212 17.41 29.93 1.75
CA PHE A 212 18.05 29.30 0.60
C PHE A 212 18.94 30.33 -0.13
N ASP A 213 19.99 29.87 -0.81
CA ASP A 213 20.85 30.71 -1.66
C ASP A 213 20.06 31.29 -2.86
N GLY A 214 20.30 32.53 -3.27
CA GLY A 214 19.55 33.17 -4.37
C GLY A 214 18.06 33.48 -4.10
N GLN A 215 17.48 33.11 -2.95
CA GLN A 215 16.08 33.43 -2.61
C GLN A 215 15.84 34.96 -2.57
N LYS A 216 16.83 35.70 -2.07
CA LYS A 216 16.92 37.16 -2.03
C LYS A 216 18.41 37.56 -2.01
N PRO A 217 18.78 38.79 -2.38
CA PRO A 217 20.15 39.28 -2.18
C PRO A 217 20.55 39.25 -0.70
N TRP A 218 21.83 39.00 -0.43
CA TRP A 218 22.39 38.90 0.92
C TRP A 218 23.63 39.79 1.06
N ASN A 219 24.14 39.96 2.29
CA ASN A 219 25.33 40.79 2.52
C ASN A 219 26.65 40.03 2.28
N TYR A 220 26.82 39.46 1.08
CA TYR A 220 28.06 38.83 0.62
C TYR A 220 28.17 38.86 -0.92
N ALA A 221 29.39 38.67 -1.43
CA ALA A 221 29.69 38.67 -2.88
C ALA A 221 28.95 37.54 -3.61
N ASP A 222 28.53 37.78 -4.85
CA ASP A 222 27.89 36.78 -5.71
C ASP A 222 26.61 36.16 -5.07
N SER A 223 25.94 36.92 -4.20
CA SER A 223 24.66 36.56 -3.55
C SER A 223 23.42 36.88 -4.40
N ASP A 224 23.62 37.39 -5.60
CA ASP A 224 22.56 37.58 -6.58
C ASP A 224 22.05 36.24 -7.13
N ARG A 225 20.89 36.29 -7.79
CA ARG A 225 20.21 35.08 -8.27
C ARG A 225 20.89 34.41 -9.47
N ALA A 226 21.60 35.13 -10.33
CA ALA A 226 22.33 34.52 -11.44
C ALA A 226 23.52 33.72 -10.91
N SER A 227 24.32 34.33 -10.03
CA SER A 227 25.44 33.65 -9.35
C SER A 227 24.99 32.45 -8.52
N ALA A 228 23.85 32.55 -7.83
CA ALA A 228 23.26 31.41 -7.11
C ALA A 228 22.85 30.28 -8.08
N LEU A 229 22.22 30.58 -9.21
CA LEU A 229 21.85 29.56 -10.21
C LEU A 229 23.08 28.88 -10.83
N THR A 230 24.19 29.60 -11.03
CA THR A 230 25.48 29.03 -11.47
C THR A 230 26.12 28.10 -10.43
N ARG A 231 25.80 28.25 -9.14
CA ARG A 231 26.17 27.27 -8.10
C ARG A 231 25.22 26.08 -8.13
N LEU A 232 23.90 26.34 -8.12
CA LEU A 232 22.86 25.30 -8.09
C LEU A 232 22.88 24.36 -9.29
N SER A 233 23.38 24.77 -10.46
CA SER A 233 23.58 23.84 -11.59
C SER A 233 24.52 22.67 -11.30
N ARG A 234 25.41 22.79 -10.29
CA ARG A 234 26.28 21.67 -9.86
C ARG A 234 25.54 20.56 -9.10
N LEU A 235 24.30 20.80 -8.67
CA LEU A 235 23.46 19.74 -8.11
C LEU A 235 23.21 18.64 -9.14
N ASN A 236 23.14 18.96 -10.43
CA ASN A 236 23.07 18.01 -11.53
C ASN A 236 22.00 16.91 -11.32
N GLY A 237 20.78 17.32 -11.00
CA GLY A 237 19.65 16.41 -10.80
C GLY A 237 19.56 15.75 -9.41
N ARG A 238 20.57 15.88 -8.55
CA ARG A 238 20.56 15.33 -7.18
C ARG A 238 19.33 15.77 -6.35
N PRO A 239 18.89 14.96 -5.37
CA PRO A 239 17.80 15.32 -4.46
C PRO A 239 18.18 16.43 -3.48
N VAL A 240 17.26 17.40 -3.32
CA VAL A 240 17.39 18.51 -2.37
C VAL A 240 16.08 18.75 -1.61
N LEU A 241 16.11 18.65 -0.28
CA LEU A 241 14.97 19.00 0.58
C LEU A 241 15.09 20.44 1.09
N VAL A 242 14.17 21.29 0.66
CA VAL A 242 14.03 22.68 1.12
C VAL A 242 12.94 22.73 2.18
N CYS A 243 13.33 22.86 3.45
CA CYS A 243 12.42 22.91 4.58
C CYS A 243 12.44 24.27 5.32
N GLY A 244 11.39 24.50 6.11
CA GLY A 244 11.30 25.66 7.02
C GLY A 244 10.05 26.51 6.86
N THR A 245 10.03 27.61 7.60
CA THR A 245 8.92 28.56 7.76
C THR A 245 8.53 29.31 6.48
N ALA A 246 9.37 29.25 5.43
CA ALA A 246 9.13 29.90 4.14
C ALA A 246 9.36 28.95 2.94
N ALA A 247 9.40 27.63 3.12
CA ALA A 247 9.73 26.67 2.06
C ALA A 247 8.79 26.80 0.84
N SER A 248 7.48 26.96 1.06
CA SER A 248 6.52 27.21 -0.02
C SER A 248 6.79 28.51 -0.77
N GLN A 249 7.25 29.57 -0.10
CA GLN A 249 7.63 30.81 -0.74
C GLN A 249 8.90 30.66 -1.59
N VAL A 250 9.89 29.88 -1.12
CA VAL A 250 11.12 29.56 -1.87
C VAL A 250 10.80 28.71 -3.11
N ARG A 251 9.84 27.78 -3.02
CA ARG A 251 9.26 27.08 -4.18
C ARG A 251 8.68 28.09 -5.17
N ASP A 252 7.63 28.80 -4.77
CA ASP A 252 6.75 29.52 -5.71
C ASP A 252 7.40 30.77 -6.31
N SER A 253 8.25 31.48 -5.54
CA SER A 253 8.91 32.70 -6.01
C SER A 253 10.25 32.47 -6.71
N TYR A 254 10.81 31.25 -6.65
CA TYR A 254 12.14 30.94 -7.15
C TYR A 254 12.27 29.53 -7.74
N LEU A 255 12.36 28.48 -6.91
CA LEU A 255 12.86 27.18 -7.35
C LEU A 255 11.91 26.39 -8.27
N ASN A 256 10.60 26.67 -8.26
CA ASN A 256 9.63 26.04 -9.17
C ASN A 256 9.96 26.31 -10.66
N LYS A 257 10.74 27.36 -10.97
CA LYS A 257 11.19 27.70 -12.33
C LYS A 257 12.53 27.04 -12.72
N HIS A 258 13.11 26.24 -11.82
CA HIS A 258 14.47 25.71 -11.93
C HIS A 258 14.56 24.22 -11.55
N GLN A 259 13.46 23.48 -11.66
CA GLN A 259 13.36 22.03 -11.37
C GLN A 259 14.30 21.17 -12.24
N ASN A 260 14.87 21.73 -13.31
CA ASN A 260 15.88 21.07 -14.14
C ASN A 260 17.29 21.05 -13.53
N LEU A 261 17.54 21.73 -12.40
CA LEU A 261 18.85 21.76 -11.74
C LEU A 261 19.03 20.63 -10.72
N ALA A 262 17.95 20.24 -10.05
CA ALA A 262 17.94 19.27 -8.94
C ALA A 262 16.52 18.73 -8.71
N GLN A 263 16.41 17.54 -8.11
CA GLN A 263 15.14 16.99 -7.63
C GLN A 263 14.73 17.70 -6.33
N PHE A 264 14.03 18.83 -6.44
CA PHE A 264 13.64 19.63 -5.27
C PHE A 264 12.37 19.10 -4.59
N SER A 265 12.50 18.70 -3.33
CA SER A 265 11.40 18.47 -2.40
C SER A 265 11.20 19.70 -1.50
N PHE A 266 9.96 19.98 -1.09
CA PHE A 266 9.62 21.18 -0.31
C PHE A 266 8.78 20.84 0.92
N LEU A 267 9.19 21.34 2.09
CA LEU A 267 8.54 21.04 3.37
C LEU A 267 8.31 22.32 4.19
N GLN A 268 7.07 22.81 4.19
CA GLN A 268 6.68 23.96 5.01
C GLN A 268 6.61 23.55 6.49
N VAL A 269 7.54 24.03 7.31
CA VAL A 269 7.64 23.68 8.74
C VAL A 269 7.11 24.85 9.60
N PRO A 270 5.94 24.71 10.26
CA PRO A 270 5.40 25.74 11.14
C PRO A 270 6.03 25.62 12.54
N THR A 271 7.25 26.12 12.71
CA THR A 271 7.98 26.01 14.00
C THR A 271 7.25 26.69 15.16
N SER A 272 6.45 27.74 14.90
CA SER A 272 5.57 28.38 15.90
C SER A 272 4.35 27.54 16.32
N GLU A 273 4.06 26.43 15.63
CA GLU A 273 3.01 25.47 15.98
C GLU A 273 3.61 24.20 16.62
N ILE A 274 4.93 24.01 16.50
CA ILE A 274 5.69 22.92 17.14
C ILE A 274 6.07 23.27 18.59
N PHE A 275 6.16 24.56 18.93
CA PHE A 275 6.65 25.02 20.24
C PHE A 275 5.77 26.09 20.89
N ASP A 276 5.57 25.99 22.20
CA ASP A 276 4.98 27.06 23.04
C ASP A 276 6.06 28.11 23.37
N ILE A 277 6.50 28.86 22.36
CA ILE A 277 7.71 29.71 22.44
C ILE A 277 7.54 30.85 23.46
N PRO A 278 8.42 30.98 24.49
CA PRO A 278 9.68 30.24 24.67
C PRO A 278 9.54 28.87 25.38
N GLU A 279 10.03 27.82 24.73
CA GLU A 279 10.00 26.43 25.24
C GLU A 279 11.42 25.90 25.47
N GLY A 280 11.86 25.87 26.73
CA GLY A 280 13.23 25.48 27.09
C GLY A 280 14.27 26.43 26.49
N ASP A 281 15.21 25.90 25.69
CA ASP A 281 16.19 26.71 24.96
C ASP A 281 15.60 27.38 23.70
N VAL A 282 14.40 26.96 23.23
CA VAL A 282 13.77 27.49 22.01
C VAL A 282 13.02 28.77 22.32
N VAL A 283 13.73 29.90 22.20
CA VAL A 283 13.20 31.24 22.50
C VAL A 283 12.63 31.98 21.27
N HIS A 284 12.70 31.39 20.07
CA HIS A 284 12.32 32.04 18.81
C HIS A 284 12.05 31.00 17.70
N PRO A 285 11.06 31.21 16.81
CA PRO A 285 10.65 30.19 15.82
C PRO A 285 11.69 29.89 14.75
N HIS A 286 12.60 30.81 14.45
CA HIS A 286 13.79 30.53 13.64
C HIS A 286 14.79 29.71 14.48
N THR A 287 14.65 28.38 14.45
CA THR A 287 15.47 27.39 15.18
C THR A 287 15.61 26.11 14.37
N ASP A 288 16.68 25.34 14.57
CA ASP A 288 16.88 23.97 14.02
C ASP A 288 16.35 22.86 14.95
N ARG A 289 16.12 23.16 16.23
CA ARG A 289 15.71 22.19 17.27
C ARG A 289 14.30 21.62 17.12
N TRP A 290 13.53 22.02 16.11
CA TRP A 290 12.24 21.40 15.81
C TRP A 290 12.38 19.90 15.48
N MET A 291 13.54 19.47 14.97
CA MET A 291 13.86 18.06 14.79
C MET A 291 14.07 17.27 16.10
N HIS A 292 14.16 17.94 17.26
CA HIS A 292 14.31 17.31 18.57
C HIS A 292 12.99 17.09 19.32
N LYS A 293 11.87 17.43 18.68
CA LYS A 293 10.51 17.24 19.17
C LYS A 293 9.74 16.37 18.16
N PRO A 294 8.97 15.36 18.61
CA PRO A 294 8.11 14.57 17.72
C PRO A 294 7.16 15.44 16.90
N SER A 295 7.23 15.31 15.57
CA SER A 295 6.34 16.01 14.63
C SER A 295 6.34 15.31 13.27
N VAL A 296 5.23 15.38 12.54
CA VAL A 296 5.11 14.78 11.19
C VAL A 296 6.16 15.32 10.22
N TYR A 297 6.50 16.60 10.35
CA TYR A 297 7.54 17.27 9.55
C TYR A 297 8.92 16.66 9.76
N ARG A 298 9.24 16.24 10.99
CA ARG A 298 10.52 15.62 11.32
C ARG A 298 10.64 14.25 10.68
N ASP A 299 9.57 13.48 10.77
CA ASP A 299 9.57 12.11 10.29
C ASP A 299 9.60 12.11 8.73
N GLN A 300 8.92 13.07 8.08
CA GLN A 300 9.07 13.34 6.64
C GLN A 300 10.52 13.67 6.21
N VAL A 301 11.30 14.40 7.03
CA VAL A 301 12.74 14.62 6.76
C VAL A 301 13.55 13.32 6.86
N ARG A 302 13.20 12.44 7.80
CA ARG A 302 13.88 11.16 8.03
C ARG A 302 13.59 10.15 6.93
N ASP A 303 12.34 10.05 6.53
CA ASP A 303 11.92 9.19 5.43
C ASP A 303 12.54 9.68 4.10
N TRP A 304 12.63 11.00 3.89
CA TRP A 304 13.33 11.57 2.72
C TRP A 304 14.82 11.17 2.67
N ILE A 305 15.58 11.34 3.76
CA ILE A 305 17.03 11.01 3.72
C ILE A 305 17.26 9.50 3.60
N ALA A 306 16.41 8.66 4.21
CA ALA A 306 16.45 7.21 4.06
C ALA A 306 16.20 6.79 2.60
N ASN A 307 15.12 7.29 1.99
CA ASN A 307 14.79 7.00 0.59
C ASN A 307 15.92 7.42 -0.36
N VAL A 308 16.62 8.53 -0.09
CA VAL A 308 17.80 8.92 -0.88
C VAL A 308 18.96 7.96 -0.65
N CYS A 309 19.23 7.51 0.58
CA CYS A 309 20.28 6.50 0.83
C CYS A 309 20.06 5.25 -0.01
N ASP A 310 18.86 4.68 0.07
CA ASP A 310 18.51 3.38 -0.53
C ASP A 310 18.54 3.41 -2.07
N ALA A 311 18.28 4.57 -2.70
CA ALA A 311 18.18 4.75 -4.15
C ALA A 311 19.47 4.50 -4.99
N GLN A 312 20.60 4.11 -4.37
CA GLN A 312 21.83 3.69 -5.08
C GLN A 312 22.11 2.18 -5.02
N ALA A 313 21.44 1.44 -4.14
CA ALA A 313 21.58 -0.02 -4.08
C ALA A 313 21.21 -0.67 -5.44
N THR A 314 20.34 -0.02 -6.20
CA THR A 314 19.86 -0.42 -7.53
C THR A 314 20.76 -0.03 -8.70
N VAL A 315 21.89 0.67 -8.48
CA VAL A 315 22.67 1.32 -9.58
C VAL A 315 24.09 0.78 -9.73
N ASN A 316 24.80 0.49 -8.63
CA ASN A 316 26.24 0.16 -8.66
C ASN A 316 26.57 -1.33 -8.92
N SER A 317 25.59 -2.20 -9.24
CA SER A 317 25.79 -3.67 -9.33
C SER A 317 26.38 -4.20 -10.65
N THR A 318 26.76 -3.33 -11.60
CA THR A 318 27.15 -3.74 -12.97
C THR A 318 28.67 -3.67 -13.26
N THR A 319 29.51 -4.45 -12.56
CA THR A 319 30.76 -5.05 -13.13
C THR A 319 31.51 -6.06 -12.22
N VAL A 320 30.88 -7.19 -11.86
CA VAL A 320 31.63 -8.44 -11.53
C VAL A 320 30.91 -9.63 -12.18
N ASN A 321 31.66 -10.59 -12.73
CA ASN A 321 31.10 -11.79 -13.35
C ASN A 321 30.81 -12.88 -12.31
N SER A 322 29.62 -13.50 -12.41
CA SER A 322 29.16 -14.73 -11.74
C SER A 322 29.23 -14.74 -10.19
N THR A 323 28.16 -15.02 -9.45
CA THR A 323 26.88 -15.68 -9.80
C THR A 323 25.65 -14.77 -9.72
N THR A 324 24.48 -15.31 -10.05
CA THR A 324 23.20 -14.59 -10.17
C THR A 324 22.58 -14.20 -8.82
N ASP A 325 22.65 -12.92 -8.46
CA ASP A 325 21.69 -12.29 -7.54
C ASP A 325 20.62 -11.55 -8.36
N PHE A 326 19.44 -12.15 -8.49
CA PHE A 326 18.26 -11.44 -8.99
C PHE A 326 17.60 -10.70 -7.85
N GLN A 327 17.63 -9.36 -7.86
CA GLN A 327 16.89 -8.55 -6.88
C GLN A 327 15.38 -8.59 -7.22
N TYR A 328 14.69 -9.60 -6.68
CA TYR A 328 13.31 -9.92 -7.04
C TYR A 328 12.32 -8.79 -6.68
N ALA A 329 11.44 -8.45 -7.63
CA ALA A 329 10.28 -7.61 -7.38
C ALA A 329 9.33 -8.30 -6.38
N SER A 330 9.27 -7.79 -5.16
CA SER A 330 8.52 -8.41 -4.05
C SER A 330 7.01 -8.17 -4.16
N TRP A 331 6.21 -9.23 -4.01
CA TRP A 331 4.74 -9.17 -4.01
C TRP A 331 4.24 -8.94 -2.58
N ASN A 332 4.51 -7.77 -2.02
CA ASN A 332 4.47 -7.49 -0.58
C ASN A 332 3.06 -7.39 0.06
N GLN A 333 2.01 -7.52 -0.74
CA GLN A 333 0.60 -7.38 -0.36
C GLN A 333 -0.29 -8.15 -1.34
N GLY A 334 -1.55 -8.43 -1.00
CA GLY A 334 -2.46 -9.25 -1.81
C GLY A 334 -2.53 -8.86 -3.30
N PRO A 335 -2.82 -7.58 -3.64
CA PRO A 335 -2.80 -7.06 -5.00
C PRO A 335 -1.40 -6.80 -5.62
N GLY A 336 -0.31 -7.25 -4.99
CA GLY A 336 1.06 -7.02 -5.45
C GLY A 336 1.55 -5.58 -5.25
N ALA A 337 2.81 -5.33 -5.60
CA ALA A 337 3.47 -4.04 -5.36
C ALA A 337 2.76 -2.83 -6.03
N GLY A 338 2.15 -3.04 -7.21
CA GLY A 338 1.35 -2.02 -7.90
C GLY A 338 -0.04 -1.76 -7.31
N ALA A 339 -0.43 -2.49 -6.26
CA ALA A 339 -1.75 -2.49 -5.64
C ALA A 339 -2.92 -2.85 -6.59
N ASP A 340 -2.63 -3.55 -7.69
CA ASP A 340 -3.48 -3.63 -8.89
C ASP A 340 -3.56 -5.03 -9.54
N PHE A 341 -2.92 -6.06 -8.97
CA PHE A 341 -2.75 -7.42 -9.50
C PHE A 341 -1.96 -7.53 -10.82
N ARG A 342 -1.06 -6.58 -11.13
CA ARG A 342 -0.30 -6.56 -12.40
C ARG A 342 1.21 -6.42 -12.22
N MET A 343 1.96 -7.05 -13.13
CA MET A 343 3.42 -7.11 -13.11
C MET A 343 3.95 -7.20 -14.55
N LEU A 344 3.73 -6.13 -15.33
CA LEU A 344 3.90 -6.11 -16.79
C LEU A 344 5.36 -6.26 -17.28
N GLY A 345 6.35 -5.96 -16.43
CA GLY A 345 7.77 -6.11 -16.77
C GLY A 345 8.34 -7.51 -16.52
N GLU A 346 7.60 -8.39 -15.86
CA GLU A 346 8.09 -9.67 -15.34
C GLU A 346 7.66 -10.87 -16.20
N ARG A 347 8.23 -12.04 -15.90
CA ARG A 347 7.89 -13.33 -16.55
C ARG A 347 7.45 -14.36 -15.50
N ALA A 348 6.67 -15.35 -15.95
CA ALA A 348 6.15 -16.44 -15.13
C ALA A 348 5.88 -17.67 -16.03
N PRO A 349 5.87 -18.91 -15.49
CA PRO A 349 5.49 -20.10 -16.24
C PRO A 349 4.05 -20.00 -16.75
N THR A 350 3.87 -20.21 -18.06
CA THR A 350 2.54 -20.29 -18.69
C THR A 350 1.96 -21.70 -18.64
N THR A 351 2.78 -22.73 -18.45
CA THR A 351 2.43 -24.15 -18.64
C THR A 351 2.93 -24.98 -17.47
N TRP A 352 2.06 -25.74 -16.80
CA TRP A 352 2.41 -26.65 -15.67
C TRP A 352 1.30 -27.67 -15.40
N SER A 353 1.57 -28.71 -14.62
CA SER A 353 0.55 -29.67 -14.15
C SER A 353 0.92 -30.20 -12.78
N ALA A 354 0.10 -29.94 -11.77
CA ALA A 354 0.32 -30.46 -10.43
C ALA A 354 -0.04 -31.94 -10.31
N VAL A 355 -0.95 -32.48 -11.15
CA VAL A 355 -1.23 -33.92 -11.27
C VAL A 355 -0.04 -34.67 -11.86
N ARG A 356 0.59 -34.17 -12.93
CA ARG A 356 1.75 -34.82 -13.58
C ARG A 356 3.10 -34.42 -12.99
N ASN A 357 3.13 -33.44 -12.09
CA ASN A 357 4.33 -32.78 -11.56
C ASN A 357 5.21 -32.15 -12.68
N GLU A 358 4.56 -31.59 -13.70
CA GLU A 358 5.22 -30.77 -14.74
C GLU A 358 5.41 -29.34 -14.22
N HIS A 359 6.63 -28.80 -14.31
CA HIS A 359 6.95 -27.40 -13.93
C HIS A 359 6.57 -27.01 -12.49
N VAL A 360 6.63 -27.98 -11.56
CA VAL A 360 6.48 -27.78 -10.10
C VAL A 360 7.86 -27.82 -9.46
N ARG A 361 8.35 -26.69 -8.93
CA ARG A 361 9.64 -26.59 -8.20
C ARG A 361 9.55 -27.28 -6.85
N TRP A 362 8.51 -26.96 -6.08
CA TRP A 362 8.20 -27.59 -4.81
C TRP A 362 6.69 -27.54 -4.52
N ARG A 363 6.24 -28.43 -3.63
CA ARG A 363 4.87 -28.43 -3.08
C ARG A 363 4.92 -28.65 -1.57
N LYS A 364 4.03 -27.96 -0.86
CA LYS A 364 3.92 -27.99 0.61
C LYS A 364 2.50 -28.35 1.00
N SER A 365 2.29 -29.58 1.44
CA SER A 365 0.98 -30.00 1.95
C SER A 365 0.65 -29.24 3.25
N LEU A 366 -0.49 -28.58 3.26
CA LEU A 366 -0.96 -27.73 4.35
C LEU A 366 -1.79 -28.56 5.34
N PRO A 367 -1.67 -28.33 6.66
CA PRO A 367 -2.44 -29.11 7.63
C PRO A 367 -3.93 -28.75 7.60
N GLU A 368 -4.30 -27.54 7.19
CA GLU A 368 -5.69 -27.10 7.18
C GLU A 368 -5.90 -26.11 6.03
N THR A 369 -7.16 -25.85 5.73
CA THR A 369 -7.61 -24.97 4.65
C THR A 369 -7.01 -23.57 4.72
N GLY A 370 -6.77 -22.96 3.57
CA GLY A 370 -6.36 -21.56 3.45
C GLY A 370 -6.97 -20.92 2.21
N GLN A 371 -7.17 -19.61 2.25
CA GLN A 371 -7.77 -18.85 1.14
C GLN A 371 -7.03 -17.55 0.78
N SER A 372 -6.05 -17.13 1.57
CA SER A 372 -5.27 -15.91 1.32
C SER A 372 -4.39 -16.03 0.07
N SER A 373 -4.33 -14.97 -0.74
CA SER A 373 -3.25 -14.80 -1.70
C SER A 373 -1.90 -14.81 -0.96
N VAL A 374 -0.91 -15.46 -1.56
CA VAL A 374 0.47 -15.46 -1.06
C VAL A 374 1.05 -14.05 -1.18
N ILE A 375 1.87 -13.63 -0.22
CA ILE A 375 2.75 -12.46 -0.39
C ILE A 375 4.20 -12.89 -0.27
N THR A 376 5.10 -12.14 -0.91
CA THR A 376 6.55 -12.40 -0.89
C THR A 376 7.33 -11.15 -0.49
N TRP A 377 8.46 -11.36 0.16
CA TRP A 377 9.47 -10.35 0.41
C TRP A 377 10.84 -11.01 0.46
N GLU A 378 11.76 -10.62 -0.43
CA GLU A 378 13.11 -11.21 -0.54
C GLU A 378 13.06 -12.75 -0.61
N ASP A 379 13.62 -13.45 0.37
CA ASP A 379 13.65 -14.92 0.50
C ASP A 379 12.48 -15.50 1.33
N ARG A 380 11.50 -14.68 1.70
CA ARG A 380 10.33 -15.05 2.52
C ARG A 380 9.02 -15.03 1.77
N LEU A 381 8.14 -15.92 2.21
CA LEU A 381 6.83 -16.16 1.63
C LEU A 381 5.78 -16.33 2.75
N PHE A 382 4.74 -15.48 2.76
CA PHE A 382 3.78 -15.38 3.86
C PHE A 382 2.34 -15.63 3.39
N PHE A 383 1.58 -16.34 4.21
CA PHE A 383 0.17 -16.70 3.97
C PHE A 383 -0.51 -17.14 5.29
N THR A 384 -1.82 -17.43 5.22
CA THR A 384 -2.62 -17.89 6.37
C THR A 384 -3.40 -19.17 6.06
N THR A 385 -3.46 -20.09 7.02
CA THR A 385 -4.44 -21.19 7.01
C THR A 385 -5.39 -21.04 8.19
N MET A 386 -6.54 -21.69 8.17
CA MET A 386 -7.32 -21.97 9.37
C MET A 386 -6.50 -22.81 10.38
N ALA A 387 -6.91 -22.80 11.65
CA ALA A 387 -6.34 -23.68 12.67
C ALA A 387 -6.91 -25.11 12.54
N PRO A 388 -6.07 -26.17 12.64
CA PRO A 388 -6.50 -27.56 12.46
C PRO A 388 -7.73 -28.01 13.26
N VAL A 389 -8.67 -28.69 12.57
CA VAL A 389 -9.82 -29.39 13.18
C VAL A 389 -9.58 -30.89 13.33
N ASN A 390 -10.12 -31.52 14.37
CA ASN A 390 -9.90 -32.95 14.68
C ASN A 390 -11.02 -33.89 14.15
N SER A 391 -11.98 -33.34 13.43
CA SER A 391 -13.15 -34.01 12.85
C SER A 391 -13.65 -33.20 11.67
N ASP A 392 -14.68 -33.71 10.99
CA ASP A 392 -15.51 -32.88 10.12
C ASP A 392 -16.03 -31.65 10.89
N SER A 393 -16.08 -30.48 10.24
CA SER A 393 -16.54 -29.21 10.80
C SER A 393 -17.09 -28.27 9.72
N GLU A 394 -18.09 -27.47 10.09
CA GLU A 394 -18.65 -26.41 9.25
C GLU A 394 -18.11 -25.02 9.65
N LEU A 395 -17.58 -24.89 10.87
CA LEU A 395 -17.18 -23.62 11.50
C LEU A 395 -15.72 -23.61 11.97
N GLY A 396 -15.14 -22.41 11.98
CA GLY A 396 -13.80 -22.12 12.48
C GLY A 396 -13.70 -20.69 13.03
N ARG A 397 -12.52 -20.31 13.57
CA ARG A 397 -12.25 -18.95 14.04
C ARG A 397 -10.77 -18.57 14.19
N ASP A 398 -9.93 -19.51 14.60
CA ASP A 398 -8.51 -19.25 14.77
C ASP A 398 -7.78 -19.54 13.45
N VAL A 399 -6.76 -18.75 13.12
CA VAL A 399 -5.91 -18.93 11.94
C VAL A 399 -4.44 -19.15 12.36
N ILE A 400 -3.66 -19.70 11.45
CA ILE A 400 -2.21 -19.84 11.53
C ILE A 400 -1.60 -18.91 10.49
N ALA A 401 -0.86 -17.90 10.94
CA ALA A 401 0.05 -17.14 10.10
C ALA A 401 1.32 -17.98 9.85
N TRP A 402 1.75 -18.05 8.60
CA TRP A 402 2.93 -18.79 8.16
C TRP A 402 3.97 -17.84 7.56
N CYS A 403 5.24 -18.15 7.83
CA CYS A 403 6.39 -17.69 7.08
C CYS A 403 7.16 -18.92 6.59
N CYS A 404 7.34 -19.01 5.28
CA CYS A 404 8.13 -20.05 4.64
C CYS A 404 9.27 -19.44 3.83
N ASP A 405 10.30 -20.25 3.60
CA ASP A 405 11.36 -19.97 2.65
C ASP A 405 10.81 -20.03 1.22
N LEU A 406 11.18 -19.07 0.38
CA LEU A 406 10.63 -18.91 -0.97
C LEU A 406 11.20 -19.93 -1.97
N ASP A 407 12.44 -20.39 -1.77
CA ASP A 407 13.15 -21.28 -2.68
C ASP A 407 12.82 -22.76 -2.50
N THR A 408 12.50 -23.17 -1.27
CA THR A 408 12.27 -24.55 -0.84
C THR A 408 10.83 -24.81 -0.37
N GLY A 409 10.12 -23.78 0.08
CA GLY A 409 8.84 -23.90 0.74
C GLY A 409 8.94 -24.36 2.21
N ASP A 410 10.12 -24.49 2.79
CA ASP A 410 10.28 -24.92 4.19
C ASP A 410 9.74 -23.90 5.20
N THR A 411 9.31 -24.37 6.38
CA THR A 411 8.68 -23.47 7.38
C THR A 411 9.74 -22.77 8.22
N VAL A 412 9.95 -21.47 8.00
CA VAL A 412 10.79 -20.64 8.88
C VAL A 412 10.10 -20.44 10.23
N TRP A 413 8.82 -20.04 10.22
CA TRP A 413 8.00 -19.99 11.43
C TRP A 413 6.50 -20.05 11.16
N LYS A 414 5.74 -20.29 12.22
CA LYS A 414 4.27 -20.14 12.24
C LYS A 414 3.79 -19.58 13.57
N ARG A 415 2.65 -18.89 13.57
CA ARG A 415 2.01 -18.26 14.74
C ARG A 415 0.50 -18.45 14.68
N ARG A 416 -0.15 -18.78 15.80
CA ARG A 416 -1.62 -18.83 15.89
C ARG A 416 -2.15 -17.42 16.18
N ILE A 417 -3.14 -16.98 15.44
CA ILE A 417 -3.93 -15.77 15.70
C ILE A 417 -5.33 -16.25 16.09
N ALA A 418 -5.77 -15.92 17.29
CA ALA A 418 -7.10 -16.29 17.77
C ALA A 418 -8.19 -15.47 17.05
N GLY A 419 -9.40 -16.02 16.93
CA GLY A 419 -10.59 -15.27 16.52
C GLY A 419 -11.55 -15.06 17.70
N THR A 420 -12.23 -13.91 17.72
CA THR A 420 -13.28 -13.60 18.69
C THR A 420 -14.62 -14.25 18.32
N SER A 421 -14.88 -14.42 17.02
CA SER A 421 -16.17 -14.83 16.45
C SER A 421 -16.03 -16.06 15.56
N VAL A 422 -17.03 -16.94 15.53
CA VAL A 422 -17.06 -18.07 14.59
C VAL A 422 -17.47 -17.62 13.19
N LEU A 423 -16.89 -18.26 12.17
CA LEU A 423 -17.22 -18.09 10.76
C LEU A 423 -17.22 -19.45 10.04
N GLN A 424 -17.86 -19.52 8.88
CA GLN A 424 -17.90 -20.70 8.02
C GLN A 424 -16.50 -21.08 7.49
N LEU A 425 -16.18 -22.38 7.50
CA LEU A 425 -14.97 -22.94 6.90
C LEU A 425 -15.10 -23.06 5.38
N SER A 426 -14.01 -22.78 4.65
CA SER A 426 -13.89 -23.04 3.20
C SER A 426 -14.97 -22.40 2.34
N GLY A 427 -15.62 -21.33 2.83
CA GLY A 427 -16.77 -20.72 2.18
C GLY A 427 -16.41 -20.17 0.80
N CYS A 428 -17.30 -20.36 -0.18
CA CYS A 428 -17.07 -19.95 -1.57
C CYS A 428 -16.97 -18.41 -1.79
N PHE A 429 -17.22 -17.62 -0.73
CA PHE A 429 -16.98 -16.18 -0.68
C PHE A 429 -15.68 -15.85 0.07
N SER A 430 -15.56 -16.35 1.30
CA SER A 430 -14.37 -16.27 2.15
C SER A 430 -14.52 -17.19 3.36
N ASP A 431 -13.43 -17.46 4.06
CA ASP A 431 -13.40 -17.89 5.46
C ASP A 431 -12.48 -16.95 6.28
N SER A 432 -12.22 -17.29 7.54
CA SER A 432 -11.42 -16.46 8.46
C SER A 432 -9.98 -16.21 7.97
N SER A 433 -9.45 -17.07 7.09
CA SER A 433 -8.08 -16.98 6.53
C SER A 433 -7.98 -16.16 5.25
N SER A 434 -9.10 -15.79 4.62
CA SER A 434 -9.11 -15.21 3.27
C SER A 434 -8.37 -13.88 3.04
N PRO A 435 -8.29 -12.92 3.98
CA PRO A 435 -7.58 -11.67 3.69
C PRO A 435 -6.05 -11.91 3.71
N PRO A 436 -5.31 -11.54 2.65
CA PRO A 436 -3.87 -11.71 2.59
C PRO A 436 -3.13 -10.79 3.57
N ALA A 437 -1.88 -11.14 3.86
CA ALA A 437 -0.98 -10.33 4.68
C ALA A 437 -0.46 -9.09 3.91
N VAL A 438 0.21 -8.19 4.61
CA VAL A 438 0.90 -6.99 4.07
C VAL A 438 2.24 -6.80 4.77
N THR A 439 3.30 -6.42 4.05
CA THR A 439 4.61 -6.10 4.65
C THR A 439 5.32 -4.89 4.03
N ASP A 440 6.15 -4.23 4.85
CA ASP A 440 7.11 -3.17 4.47
C ASP A 440 8.57 -3.66 4.50
N GLY A 441 8.81 -4.97 4.53
CA GLY A 441 10.15 -5.56 4.67
C GLY A 441 10.73 -5.48 6.08
N ARG A 442 9.99 -4.98 7.06
CA ARG A 442 10.40 -4.92 8.48
C ARG A 442 9.33 -5.44 9.42
N THR A 443 8.07 -5.23 9.06
CA THR A 443 6.86 -5.64 9.75
C THR A 443 5.96 -6.40 8.77
N VAL A 444 5.38 -7.52 9.18
CA VAL A 444 4.39 -8.27 8.41
C VAL A 444 3.09 -8.39 9.21
N CYS A 445 2.01 -7.87 8.63
CA CYS A 445 0.68 -7.77 9.25
C CYS A 445 -0.26 -8.84 8.68
N PHE A 446 -0.84 -9.64 9.56
CA PHE A 446 -1.77 -10.72 9.24
C PHE A 446 -3.17 -10.43 9.74
N PHE A 447 -4.15 -10.91 8.98
CA PHE A 447 -5.56 -10.66 9.19
C PHE A 447 -6.29 -11.96 9.51
N ASN A 448 -7.14 -11.92 10.53
CA ASN A 448 -8.09 -12.98 10.84
C ASN A 448 -9.50 -12.39 10.78
N ALA A 449 -10.27 -12.73 9.75
CA ALA A 449 -11.62 -12.19 9.56
C ALA A 449 -12.61 -12.60 10.67
N SER A 450 -12.24 -13.56 11.52
CA SER A 450 -12.95 -13.88 12.77
C SER A 450 -12.66 -12.92 13.94
N GLY A 451 -12.06 -11.76 13.70
CA GLY A 451 -12.04 -10.65 14.68
C GLY A 451 -10.69 -10.18 15.19
N ALA A 452 -9.58 -10.50 14.52
CA ALA A 452 -8.25 -10.04 14.94
C ALA A 452 -7.35 -9.61 13.78
N ILE A 453 -6.46 -8.65 14.04
CA ILE A 453 -5.31 -8.32 13.20
C ILE A 453 -4.05 -8.41 14.08
N THR A 454 -2.95 -8.93 13.55
CA THR A 454 -1.70 -9.09 14.32
C THR A 454 -0.49 -8.91 13.42
N ALA A 455 0.47 -8.10 13.88
CA ALA A 455 1.73 -7.87 13.19
C ALA A 455 2.91 -8.52 13.92
N PHE A 456 3.82 -9.05 13.13
CA PHE A 456 5.12 -9.57 13.55
C PHE A 456 6.25 -8.84 12.81
N ASP A 457 7.49 -9.03 13.21
CA ASP A 457 8.63 -8.84 12.28
C ASP A 457 8.86 -10.07 11.41
N LEU A 458 9.83 -10.00 10.49
CA LEU A 458 10.12 -11.09 9.55
C LEU A 458 10.64 -12.37 10.26
N ASP A 459 11.15 -12.27 11.49
CA ASP A 459 11.52 -13.39 12.38
C ASP A 459 10.32 -13.97 13.15
N GLY A 460 9.15 -13.33 13.05
CA GLY A 460 7.92 -13.76 13.68
C GLY A 460 7.79 -13.37 15.15
N ASN A 461 8.53 -12.37 15.65
CA ASN A 461 8.32 -11.83 16.98
C ASN A 461 7.11 -10.89 16.96
N LEU A 462 6.23 -11.02 17.96
CA LEU A 462 5.00 -10.21 18.05
C LEU A 462 5.35 -8.73 18.20
N ARG A 463 4.78 -7.88 17.34
CA ARG A 463 4.86 -6.41 17.46
C ARG A 463 3.59 -5.82 18.07
N TRP A 464 2.41 -6.21 17.59
CA TRP A 464 1.12 -5.83 18.16
C TRP A 464 -0.01 -6.74 17.70
N THR A 465 -1.11 -6.77 18.47
CA THR A 465 -2.40 -7.41 18.13
C THR A 465 -3.53 -6.42 18.37
N ARG A 466 -4.60 -6.49 17.56
CA ARG A 466 -5.84 -5.73 17.76
C ARG A 466 -7.06 -6.61 17.57
N ASP A 467 -8.01 -6.46 18.49
CA ASP A 467 -9.35 -7.02 18.39
C ASP A 467 -10.19 -6.11 17.47
N VAL A 468 -10.28 -6.49 16.20
CA VAL A 468 -11.01 -5.76 15.15
C VAL A 468 -11.33 -6.76 14.03
N MET A 469 -12.53 -6.67 13.46
CA MET A 469 -12.99 -7.60 12.43
C MET A 469 -12.71 -7.06 11.02
N PRO A 470 -11.67 -7.53 10.30
CA PRO A 470 -11.56 -7.29 8.88
C PRO A 470 -12.59 -8.15 8.12
N VAL A 471 -13.10 -7.65 7.00
CA VAL A 471 -13.93 -8.43 6.08
C VAL A 471 -13.09 -9.53 5.43
N GLY A 472 -13.59 -10.77 5.40
CA GLY A 472 -12.90 -11.93 4.79
C GLY A 472 -12.49 -11.73 3.33
N ARG A 473 -13.29 -10.98 2.56
CA ARG A 473 -13.01 -10.62 1.16
C ARG A 473 -12.16 -9.36 0.96
N SER A 474 -11.69 -8.72 2.04
CA SER A 474 -10.82 -7.55 1.95
C SER A 474 -9.50 -7.92 1.28
N GLN A 475 -8.99 -7.02 0.44
CA GLN A 475 -7.61 -7.04 -0.04
C GLN A 475 -6.89 -5.87 0.64
N PRO A 476 -6.16 -6.10 1.75
CA PRO A 476 -5.47 -5.02 2.44
C PRO A 476 -4.31 -4.45 1.60
N VAL A 477 -4.11 -3.14 1.66
CA VAL A 477 -3.11 -2.41 0.86
C VAL A 477 -2.30 -1.47 1.74
N LEU A 478 -0.99 -1.39 1.48
CA LEU A 478 -0.06 -0.46 2.11
C LEU A 478 -0.06 0.90 1.40
N VAL A 479 -0.21 1.98 2.17
CA VAL A 479 -0.15 3.38 1.74
C VAL A 479 0.72 4.12 2.75
N ASP A 480 1.93 4.55 2.38
CA ASP A 480 2.84 5.34 3.22
C ASP A 480 2.99 4.82 4.66
N GLY A 481 3.25 3.52 4.82
CA GLY A 481 3.39 2.85 6.12
C GLY A 481 2.08 2.58 6.88
N THR A 482 0.93 2.91 6.28
CA THR A 482 -0.42 2.67 6.79
C THR A 482 -1.08 1.53 6.01
N VAL A 483 -1.65 0.54 6.68
CA VAL A 483 -2.43 -0.52 6.02
C VAL A 483 -3.91 -0.14 6.00
N VAL A 484 -4.49 -0.11 4.81
CA VAL A 484 -5.92 0.14 4.57
C VAL A 484 -6.62 -1.19 4.31
N PHE A 485 -7.72 -1.45 5.00
CA PHE A 485 -8.55 -2.66 4.85
C PHE A 485 -10.03 -2.35 5.05
N ILE A 486 -10.91 -3.28 4.68
CA ILE A 486 -12.35 -3.15 4.95
C ILE A 486 -12.66 -3.68 6.35
N ARG A 487 -13.11 -2.80 7.26
CA ARG A 487 -13.51 -3.13 8.63
C ARG A 487 -15.00 -3.40 8.71
N GLN A 488 -15.33 -4.61 9.19
CA GLN A 488 -16.68 -5.06 9.50
C GLN A 488 -17.13 -4.50 10.86
N HIS A 489 -18.36 -3.98 10.93
CA HIS A 489 -18.94 -3.41 12.17
C HIS A 489 -20.08 -4.25 12.76
N TYR A 490 -20.94 -4.84 11.92
CA TYR A 490 -21.99 -5.76 12.36
C TYR A 490 -21.46 -7.20 12.39
N MET A 491 -21.78 -7.93 13.47
CA MET A 491 -21.19 -9.24 13.78
C MET A 491 -21.99 -10.41 13.16
N PRO A 492 -21.38 -11.59 12.98
CA PRO A 492 -22.09 -12.79 12.57
C PRO A 492 -22.92 -13.40 13.72
N ASP A 493 -23.84 -14.30 13.38
CA ASP A 493 -24.54 -15.18 14.32
C ASP A 493 -23.64 -16.33 14.82
N ASP A 494 -24.15 -17.15 15.75
CA ASP A 494 -23.46 -18.35 16.28
C ASP A 494 -23.22 -19.45 15.23
N HIS A 495 -23.75 -19.29 14.01
CA HIS A 495 -23.54 -20.15 12.84
C HIS A 495 -22.60 -19.52 11.79
N GLY A 496 -21.99 -18.36 12.09
CA GLY A 496 -21.06 -17.67 11.21
C GLY A 496 -21.70 -16.93 10.04
N HIS A 497 -23.02 -16.73 10.03
CA HIS A 497 -23.73 -15.95 9.01
C HIS A 497 -23.84 -14.47 9.41
N PHE A 498 -23.75 -13.58 8.43
CA PHE A 498 -24.16 -12.19 8.60
C PHE A 498 -25.65 -12.05 8.23
N THR A 499 -26.48 -11.60 9.18
CA THR A 499 -27.94 -11.55 9.00
C THR A 499 -28.40 -10.29 8.25
N HIS A 500 -29.66 -10.28 7.81
CA HIS A 500 -30.28 -9.13 7.14
C HIS A 500 -30.77 -8.04 8.11
N ASP A 501 -30.68 -8.27 9.43
CA ASP A 501 -31.26 -7.38 10.47
C ASP A 501 -30.56 -6.02 10.56
N HIS A 502 -29.42 -5.89 9.89
CA HIS A 502 -28.61 -4.67 9.85
C HIS A 502 -28.99 -3.70 8.73
N VAL A 503 -30.00 -3.98 7.90
CA VAL A 503 -30.36 -3.17 6.72
C VAL A 503 -30.60 -1.67 7.02
N ASP A 504 -31.16 -1.35 8.19
CA ASP A 504 -31.45 0.02 8.64
C ASP A 504 -30.40 0.54 9.65
N ALA A 505 -29.22 -0.08 9.75
CA ALA A 505 -28.19 0.32 10.70
C ALA A 505 -27.70 1.76 10.47
N LEU A 506 -27.48 2.49 11.56
CA LEU A 506 -26.96 3.86 11.53
C LEU A 506 -25.50 3.88 11.05
N ARG A 507 -25.08 5.00 10.41
CA ARG A 507 -23.73 5.14 9.82
C ARG A 507 -22.53 4.70 10.69
N PRO A 508 -22.50 4.90 12.03
CA PRO A 508 -21.41 4.41 12.88
C PRO A 508 -21.31 2.87 13.01
N LEU A 509 -22.28 2.13 12.47
CA LEU A 509 -22.36 0.67 12.42
C LEU A 509 -22.21 0.12 10.99
N TRP A 510 -21.93 0.98 10.02
CA TRP A 510 -21.65 0.57 8.63
C TRP A 510 -20.27 -0.06 8.54
N THR A 511 -20.09 -0.96 7.58
CA THR A 511 -18.77 -1.45 7.17
C THR A 511 -18.05 -0.30 6.44
N GLN A 512 -16.76 -0.09 6.70
CA GLN A 512 -15.99 1.08 6.23
C GLN A 512 -14.58 0.66 5.79
N LEU A 513 -13.85 1.50 5.03
CA LEU A 513 -12.40 1.41 5.03
C LEU A 513 -11.88 1.85 6.41
N GLN A 514 -10.92 1.12 6.93
CA GLN A 514 -10.15 1.45 8.12
C GLN A 514 -8.67 1.47 7.74
N ALA A 515 -7.99 2.55 8.10
CA ALA A 515 -6.55 2.71 7.93
C ALA A 515 -5.87 2.63 9.30
N ILE A 516 -4.82 1.82 9.40
CA ILE A 516 -4.03 1.60 10.62
C ILE A 516 -2.54 1.68 10.33
N ASP A 517 -1.77 2.23 11.27
CA ASP A 517 -0.31 2.26 11.18
C ASP A 517 0.26 0.83 11.19
N LEU A 518 1.11 0.46 10.21
CA LEU A 518 1.66 -0.89 10.14
C LEU A 518 2.54 -1.25 11.35
N LYS A 519 3.29 -0.28 11.87
CA LYS A 519 4.35 -0.50 12.86
C LYS A 519 3.81 -0.54 14.30
N THR A 520 2.69 0.12 14.56
CA THR A 520 2.07 0.28 15.89
C THR A 520 0.61 -0.22 15.99
N GLY A 521 -0.05 -0.43 14.85
CA GLY A 521 -1.45 -0.84 14.77
C GLY A 521 -2.46 0.29 15.02
N VAL A 522 -2.03 1.50 15.35
CA VAL A 522 -2.91 2.62 15.75
C VAL A 522 -3.78 3.10 14.59
N ASP A 523 -5.06 3.41 14.84
CA ASP A 523 -5.97 3.95 13.84
C ASP A 523 -5.48 5.29 13.27
N ARG A 524 -5.43 5.41 11.94
CA ARG A 524 -5.10 6.65 11.21
C ARG A 524 -6.36 7.39 10.76
N TRP A 525 -7.26 6.70 10.06
CA TRP A 525 -8.55 7.22 9.60
C TRP A 525 -9.55 6.11 9.28
N SER A 526 -10.84 6.45 9.17
CA SER A 526 -11.91 5.56 8.67
C SER A 526 -12.73 6.30 7.60
N SER A 527 -13.18 5.62 6.53
CA SER A 527 -13.81 6.31 5.39
C SER A 527 -15.15 6.97 5.75
N LYS A 528 -15.37 8.21 5.30
CA LYS A 528 -16.61 8.97 5.62
C LYS A 528 -17.88 8.36 4.99
N CYS A 529 -17.73 7.52 3.96
CA CYS A 529 -18.75 6.64 3.40
C CYS A 529 -18.53 5.19 3.82
N GLY A 530 -19.59 4.38 3.81
CA GLY A 530 -19.49 2.94 3.99
C GLY A 530 -18.89 2.22 2.78
N VAL A 531 -18.62 0.93 2.95
CA VAL A 531 -18.09 -0.01 1.95
C VAL A 531 -18.77 -1.37 2.16
N ASN A 532 -19.28 -2.00 1.11
CA ASN A 532 -19.84 -3.34 1.23
C ASN A 532 -18.74 -4.40 1.41
N MET A 533 -19.03 -5.44 2.21
CA MET A 533 -18.17 -6.60 2.49
C MET A 533 -17.83 -7.53 1.29
N GLY A 534 -18.09 -7.12 0.05
CA GLY A 534 -17.59 -7.76 -1.16
C GLY A 534 -16.92 -6.83 -2.17
N SER A 535 -16.94 -5.52 -1.90
CA SER A 535 -16.16 -4.53 -2.65
C SER A 535 -14.69 -4.93 -2.64
N VAL A 536 -13.97 -4.69 -3.75
CA VAL A 536 -12.50 -4.83 -3.81
C VAL A 536 -11.88 -3.49 -4.21
N PRO A 537 -11.69 -2.57 -3.23
CA PRO A 537 -11.00 -1.31 -3.46
C PRO A 537 -9.52 -1.55 -3.78
N LEU A 538 -9.02 -0.87 -4.81
CA LEU A 538 -7.60 -0.85 -5.18
C LEU A 538 -7.07 0.57 -4.96
N LEU A 539 -5.83 0.71 -4.47
CA LEU A 539 -5.13 2.00 -4.37
C LEU A 539 -4.71 2.44 -5.76
N GLN A 540 -5.18 3.60 -6.20
CA GLN A 540 -4.99 4.06 -7.59
C GLN A 540 -4.72 5.55 -7.64
N THR A 541 -3.97 6.00 -8.66
CA THR A 541 -3.54 7.40 -8.79
C THR A 541 -4.26 8.06 -9.97
N ARG A 542 -4.93 9.18 -9.70
CA ARG A 542 -5.55 10.06 -10.72
C ARG A 542 -4.51 10.87 -11.48
N LEU A 543 -4.90 11.46 -12.61
CA LEU A 543 -4.01 12.33 -13.40
C LEU A 543 -3.58 13.61 -12.65
N ASP A 544 -4.32 14.03 -11.61
CA ASP A 544 -3.91 15.10 -10.69
C ASP A 544 -2.90 14.66 -9.60
N GLY A 545 -2.40 13.42 -9.68
CA GLY A 545 -1.45 12.83 -8.73
C GLY A 545 -2.08 12.37 -7.41
N ARG A 546 -3.40 12.53 -7.24
CA ARG A 546 -4.10 12.11 -6.01
C ARG A 546 -4.26 10.60 -5.97
N GLN A 547 -3.81 9.98 -4.88
CA GLN A 547 -4.13 8.59 -4.56
C GLN A 547 -5.56 8.48 -4.01
N VAL A 548 -6.32 7.52 -4.53
CA VAL A 548 -7.71 7.28 -4.20
C VAL A 548 -8.03 5.79 -4.13
N PHE A 549 -9.08 5.47 -3.39
CA PHE A 549 -9.81 4.21 -3.49
C PHE A 549 -11.19 4.48 -4.10
N VAL A 550 -11.69 3.54 -4.90
CA VAL A 550 -13.12 3.50 -5.26
C VAL A 550 -13.76 2.34 -4.50
N VAL A 551 -14.91 2.61 -3.88
CA VAL A 551 -15.60 1.67 -2.98
C VAL A 551 -17.05 1.46 -3.41
N GLY A 552 -17.51 0.21 -3.39
CA GLY A 552 -18.88 -0.17 -3.72
C GLY A 552 -19.77 -0.31 -2.49
N ARG A 553 -21.06 0.00 -2.64
CA ARG A 553 -22.11 -0.01 -1.61
C ARG A 553 -23.40 -0.59 -2.20
N GLY A 554 -24.17 -1.36 -1.44
CA GLY A 554 -25.22 -2.24 -2.01
C GLY A 554 -24.69 -3.64 -2.33
N GLY A 555 -25.60 -4.59 -2.62
CA GLY A 555 -25.29 -5.98 -2.93
C GLY A 555 -26.28 -6.96 -2.30
N GLY A 556 -25.92 -8.25 -2.28
CA GLY A 556 -26.66 -9.27 -1.53
C GLY A 556 -26.58 -9.06 -0.01
N HIS A 557 -27.50 -9.70 0.74
CA HIS A 557 -27.62 -9.63 2.20
C HIS A 557 -28.04 -8.25 2.78
N SER A 558 -28.84 -7.49 2.02
CA SER A 558 -29.47 -6.23 2.46
C SER A 558 -28.52 -5.23 3.17
N PRO A 559 -27.36 -4.88 2.57
CA PRO A 559 -26.30 -4.15 3.26
C PRO A 559 -26.73 -2.71 3.62
N PRO A 560 -26.36 -2.20 4.82
CA PRO A 560 -26.79 -0.89 5.31
C PRO A 560 -26.19 0.32 4.60
N GLU A 561 -25.11 0.14 3.84
CA GLU A 561 -24.38 1.27 3.24
C GLU A 561 -25.21 1.92 2.10
N LYS A 562 -25.97 2.97 2.42
CA LYS A 562 -26.84 3.68 1.47
C LYS A 562 -26.30 5.07 1.05
N PRO A 563 -26.77 5.65 -0.07
CA PRO A 563 -27.49 4.98 -1.17
C PRO A 563 -26.61 3.92 -1.83
N GLU A 564 -27.20 2.93 -2.48
CA GLU A 564 -26.44 1.91 -3.22
C GLU A 564 -25.69 2.54 -4.41
N GLY A 565 -24.60 1.92 -4.88
CA GLY A 565 -23.72 2.45 -5.92
C GLY A 565 -22.26 2.53 -5.47
N ILE A 566 -21.52 3.54 -5.96
CA ILE A 566 -20.09 3.69 -5.66
C ILE A 566 -19.78 5.04 -5.01
N SER A 567 -18.58 5.14 -4.42
CA SER A 567 -18.01 6.38 -3.89
C SER A 567 -16.51 6.39 -4.15
N MET A 568 -15.94 7.57 -4.37
CA MET A 568 -14.48 7.74 -4.36
C MET A 568 -14.03 8.28 -3.00
N VAL A 569 -12.94 7.71 -2.49
CA VAL A 569 -12.36 8.01 -1.19
C VAL A 569 -10.90 8.44 -1.37
N ASP A 570 -10.50 9.54 -0.74
CA ASP A 570 -9.12 9.99 -0.71
C ASP A 570 -8.27 9.04 0.15
N ALA A 571 -7.14 8.56 -0.38
CA ALA A 571 -6.30 7.59 0.31
C ALA A 571 -5.52 8.19 1.51
N HIS A 572 -5.39 9.51 1.60
CA HIS A 572 -4.65 10.17 2.67
C HIS A 572 -5.47 10.34 3.97
N ASP A 573 -6.76 10.73 3.87
CA ASP A 573 -7.61 11.05 5.04
C ASP A 573 -8.94 10.27 5.14
N GLY A 574 -9.24 9.40 4.19
CA GLY A 574 -10.53 8.69 4.13
C GLY A 574 -11.72 9.59 3.79
N SER A 575 -11.52 10.82 3.28
CA SER A 575 -12.62 11.67 2.84
C SER A 575 -13.31 11.11 1.61
N THR A 576 -14.64 11.11 1.63
CA THR A 576 -15.44 10.84 0.44
C THR A 576 -15.40 12.05 -0.48
N LEU A 577 -14.77 11.91 -1.64
CA LEU A 577 -14.66 12.97 -2.65
C LEU A 577 -16.00 13.18 -3.38
N TRP A 578 -16.64 12.08 -3.78
CA TRP A 578 -17.97 12.08 -4.37
C TRP A 578 -18.71 10.75 -4.13
N THR A 579 -19.99 10.69 -4.49
CA THR A 579 -20.84 9.51 -4.32
C THR A 579 -21.87 9.44 -5.43
N LEU A 580 -21.86 8.35 -6.19
CA LEU A 580 -22.78 8.07 -7.30
C LEU A 580 -23.80 7.00 -6.88
N PRO A 581 -25.10 7.34 -6.81
CA PRO A 581 -26.15 6.35 -6.59
C PRO A 581 -26.36 5.44 -7.83
N LEU A 582 -26.36 4.13 -7.62
CA LEU A 582 -26.78 3.11 -8.58
C LEU A 582 -27.76 2.16 -7.86
N PRO A 583 -29.07 2.15 -8.20
CA PRO A 583 -30.04 1.28 -7.54
C PRO A 583 -29.78 -0.22 -7.81
N GLU A 584 -29.92 -1.08 -6.80
CA GLU A 584 -29.64 -2.54 -6.87
C GLU A 584 -28.18 -2.86 -7.25
N PHE A 585 -27.22 -2.05 -6.80
CA PHE A 585 -25.83 -2.20 -7.21
C PHE A 585 -25.14 -3.44 -6.62
N MET A 586 -24.64 -4.33 -7.49
CA MET A 586 -23.80 -5.45 -7.09
C MET A 586 -22.33 -5.00 -6.97
N SER A 587 -21.98 -4.51 -5.79
CA SER A 587 -20.67 -3.93 -5.45
C SER A 587 -19.46 -4.88 -5.49
N THR A 588 -19.68 -6.17 -5.77
CA THR A 588 -18.73 -7.24 -5.46
C THR A 588 -17.69 -7.47 -6.55
N GLN A 589 -16.93 -6.42 -6.88
CA GLN A 589 -16.02 -6.32 -8.03
C GLN A 589 -14.81 -5.42 -7.70
N THR A 590 -13.80 -5.39 -8.57
CA THR A 590 -12.74 -4.36 -8.57
C THR A 590 -13.19 -3.11 -9.33
N PHE A 591 -12.60 -1.95 -9.03
CA PHE A 591 -13.00 -0.64 -9.58
C PHE A 591 -11.81 0.11 -10.20
N PRO A 592 -11.35 -0.26 -11.41
CA PRO A 592 -10.18 0.37 -12.02
C PRO A 592 -10.45 1.82 -12.48
N VAL A 593 -9.45 2.70 -12.31
CA VAL A 593 -9.47 4.13 -12.64
C VAL A 593 -8.41 4.41 -13.70
N ILE A 594 -8.83 4.70 -14.93
CA ILE A 594 -7.99 4.74 -16.13
C ILE A 594 -8.22 6.07 -16.86
N LYS A 595 -7.16 6.88 -17.03
CA LYS A 595 -7.24 8.22 -17.66
C LYS A 595 -8.32 9.12 -17.02
N ASP A 596 -8.49 9.03 -15.70
CA ASP A 596 -9.57 9.64 -14.90
C ASP A 596 -11.01 9.20 -15.24
N GLU A 597 -11.20 8.01 -15.82
CA GLU A 597 -12.48 7.30 -15.88
C GLU A 597 -12.47 6.06 -14.98
N VAL A 598 -13.43 5.97 -14.06
CA VAL A 598 -13.70 4.79 -13.22
C VAL A 598 -14.57 3.81 -14.01
N LEU A 599 -14.10 2.57 -14.16
CA LEU A 599 -14.81 1.54 -14.92
C LEU A 599 -15.62 0.62 -13.99
N VAL A 600 -16.90 0.39 -14.28
CA VAL A 600 -17.83 -0.35 -13.41
C VAL A 600 -18.76 -1.25 -14.21
N PHE A 601 -18.95 -2.50 -13.77
CA PHE A 601 -20.03 -3.35 -14.26
C PHE A 601 -21.30 -3.16 -13.41
N HIS A 602 -22.45 -2.92 -14.05
CA HIS A 602 -23.74 -2.79 -13.38
C HIS A 602 -24.87 -3.38 -14.23
N ARG A 603 -25.58 -4.39 -13.71
CA ARG A 603 -26.58 -5.16 -14.47
C ARG A 603 -26.00 -5.75 -15.76
N ASP A 604 -26.58 -5.39 -16.90
CA ASP A 604 -26.17 -5.72 -18.27
C ASP A 604 -25.26 -4.66 -18.91
N GLU A 605 -24.77 -3.67 -18.14
CA GLU A 605 -23.94 -2.57 -18.61
C GLU A 605 -22.51 -2.55 -18.04
N HIS A 606 -21.56 -2.06 -18.84
CA HIS A 606 -20.29 -1.48 -18.40
C HIS A 606 -20.39 0.05 -18.48
N LEU A 607 -19.88 0.73 -17.45
CA LEU A 607 -19.99 2.17 -17.23
C LEU A 607 -18.60 2.80 -17.14
N TRP A 608 -18.43 3.98 -17.74
CA TRP A 608 -17.31 4.88 -17.50
C TRP A 608 -17.85 6.07 -16.68
N ILE A 609 -17.24 6.31 -15.53
CA ILE A 609 -17.66 7.30 -14.55
C ILE A 609 -16.51 8.25 -14.27
N ASN A 610 -16.72 9.55 -14.44
CA ASN A 610 -15.65 10.52 -14.32
C ASN A 610 -15.06 10.56 -12.91
N ALA A 611 -13.74 10.36 -12.78
CA ALA A 611 -13.04 10.32 -11.50
C ALA A 611 -13.06 11.66 -10.75
N MET A 612 -13.34 12.79 -11.42
CA MET A 612 -13.43 14.11 -10.80
C MET A 612 -14.82 14.41 -10.25
N THR A 613 -15.88 14.14 -11.02
CA THR A 613 -17.27 14.52 -10.66
C THR A 613 -18.14 13.38 -10.14
N GLY A 614 -17.83 12.14 -10.47
CA GLY A 614 -18.67 10.97 -10.20
C GLY A 614 -19.86 10.82 -11.18
N GLU A 615 -19.87 11.54 -12.29
CA GLU A 615 -20.92 11.48 -13.31
C GLU A 615 -20.64 10.34 -14.32
N ILE A 616 -21.70 9.71 -14.85
CA ILE A 616 -21.58 8.61 -15.82
C ILE A 616 -21.41 9.21 -17.23
N ASN A 617 -20.20 9.11 -17.78
CA ASN A 617 -19.84 9.62 -19.09
C ASN A 617 -20.24 8.67 -20.24
N ARG A 618 -20.21 7.35 -20.00
CA ARG A 618 -20.49 6.34 -21.03
C ARG A 618 -21.19 5.10 -20.45
N ARG A 619 -22.00 4.45 -21.29
CA ARG A 619 -22.59 3.13 -21.05
C ARG A 619 -22.40 2.26 -22.30
N VAL A 620 -22.17 0.97 -22.11
CA VAL A 620 -22.13 -0.08 -23.14
C VAL A 620 -22.84 -1.31 -22.57
N SER A 621 -23.67 -2.00 -23.35
CA SER A 621 -24.23 -3.27 -22.90
C SER A 621 -23.20 -4.39 -23.08
N ILE A 622 -23.02 -5.21 -22.05
CA ILE A 622 -22.20 -6.43 -22.11
C ILE A 622 -23.01 -7.67 -22.53
N LEU A 623 -24.32 -7.52 -22.82
CA LEU A 623 -25.18 -8.64 -23.22
C LEU A 623 -25.74 -8.52 -24.65
N ARG A 624 -25.66 -7.35 -25.30
CA ARG A 624 -26.30 -7.10 -26.60
C ARG A 624 -25.30 -6.95 -27.72
N ASP A 625 -25.56 -7.66 -28.81
CA ASP A 625 -24.82 -7.67 -30.06
C ASP A 625 -23.30 -7.83 -29.85
N VAL A 626 -22.95 -8.67 -28.88
CA VAL A 626 -21.58 -8.97 -28.46
C VAL A 626 -20.97 -10.03 -29.38
N GLN A 627 -19.66 -9.94 -29.63
CA GLN A 627 -18.94 -10.97 -30.37
C GLN A 627 -18.69 -12.17 -29.44
N VAL A 628 -19.02 -13.38 -29.89
CA VAL A 628 -18.82 -14.62 -29.14
C VAL A 628 -17.99 -15.61 -29.97
N VAL A 629 -16.92 -16.12 -29.40
CA VAL A 629 -16.16 -17.27 -29.90
C VAL A 629 -16.41 -18.48 -28.99
N GLN A 630 -17.08 -19.50 -29.52
CA GLN A 630 -17.53 -20.67 -28.75
C GLN A 630 -17.17 -22.01 -29.41
N HIS A 631 -16.94 -23.01 -28.58
CA HIS A 631 -16.58 -24.37 -28.96
C HIS A 631 -17.82 -25.28 -28.92
N THR A 632 -18.21 -25.85 -30.06
CA THR A 632 -19.41 -26.70 -30.20
C THR A 632 -19.15 -27.77 -31.27
N ASP A 633 -19.50 -29.02 -30.96
CA ASP A 633 -19.28 -30.20 -31.81
C ASP A 633 -17.83 -30.27 -32.35
N ASP A 634 -16.87 -30.25 -31.42
CA ASP A 634 -15.41 -30.26 -31.63
C ASP A 634 -14.87 -29.19 -32.61
N ARG A 635 -15.57 -28.06 -32.72
CA ARG A 635 -15.22 -26.95 -33.61
C ARG A 635 -15.43 -25.60 -32.95
N TRP A 636 -14.54 -24.67 -33.27
CA TRP A 636 -14.72 -23.26 -32.92
C TRP A 636 -15.64 -22.57 -33.90
N THR A 637 -16.48 -21.67 -33.38
CA THR A 637 -17.44 -20.86 -34.14
C THR A 637 -17.43 -19.44 -33.61
N THR A 638 -17.53 -18.46 -34.51
CA THR A 638 -17.59 -17.04 -34.20
C THR A 638 -18.92 -16.48 -34.65
N GLY A 639 -19.58 -15.71 -33.80
CA GLY A 639 -20.86 -15.06 -34.11
C GLY A 639 -21.08 -13.77 -33.33
N THR A 640 -22.21 -13.13 -33.60
CA THR A 640 -22.73 -12.01 -32.81
C THR A 640 -23.98 -12.50 -32.10
N GLU A 641 -24.04 -12.36 -30.78
CA GLU A 641 -25.18 -12.80 -29.96
C GLU A 641 -25.76 -11.66 -29.12
N SER A 642 -27.05 -11.77 -28.81
CA SER A 642 -27.76 -10.94 -27.85
C SER A 642 -28.37 -11.86 -26.79
N LEU A 643 -27.97 -11.69 -25.53
CA LEU A 643 -28.18 -12.65 -24.44
C LEU A 643 -29.38 -12.28 -23.58
N ASP A 644 -30.43 -13.09 -23.60
CA ASP A 644 -31.52 -13.06 -22.62
C ASP A 644 -31.04 -13.67 -21.29
N ASP A 645 -30.43 -12.86 -20.41
CA ASP A 645 -30.11 -13.28 -19.04
C ASP A 645 -31.32 -13.12 -18.11
N ALA A 646 -31.65 -14.18 -17.37
CA ALA A 646 -32.75 -14.20 -16.41
C ALA A 646 -32.42 -13.54 -15.06
N ASP A 647 -31.14 -13.26 -14.78
CA ASP A 647 -30.65 -12.55 -13.58
C ASP A 647 -29.87 -11.28 -13.97
N VAL A 648 -30.54 -10.35 -14.66
CA VAL A 648 -30.01 -9.01 -15.01
C VAL A 648 -29.49 -8.17 -13.83
N GLN A 649 -29.56 -8.64 -12.57
CA GLN A 649 -28.82 -8.02 -11.46
C GLN A 649 -27.32 -8.42 -11.43
N ARG A 650 -26.88 -9.42 -12.20
CA ARG A 650 -25.53 -10.00 -12.12
C ARG A 650 -24.97 -10.43 -13.49
N GLY A 651 -24.47 -9.49 -14.30
CA GLY A 651 -23.77 -9.84 -15.56
C GLY A 651 -22.42 -10.57 -15.36
N ILE A 652 -21.74 -10.38 -14.22
CA ILE A 652 -20.39 -10.92 -13.97
C ILE A 652 -20.31 -11.79 -12.70
N ILE A 653 -19.35 -12.73 -12.67
CA ILE A 653 -18.97 -13.43 -11.44
C ILE A 653 -18.27 -12.42 -10.50
N GLN A 654 -18.60 -12.50 -9.20
CA GLN A 654 -18.04 -11.61 -8.19
C GLN A 654 -16.51 -11.71 -8.15
N GLN A 655 -15.82 -10.58 -8.01
CA GLN A 655 -14.35 -10.47 -7.96
C GLN A 655 -13.59 -11.00 -9.21
N SER A 656 -14.29 -11.32 -10.31
CA SER A 656 -13.68 -11.91 -11.51
C SER A 656 -13.09 -10.91 -12.52
N ASN A 657 -13.08 -9.61 -12.21
CA ASN A 657 -12.75 -8.55 -13.16
C ASN A 657 -11.38 -7.88 -12.89
N LEU A 658 -10.68 -7.55 -13.97
CA LEU A 658 -9.37 -6.89 -13.97
C LEU A 658 -9.17 -6.04 -15.24
N PHE A 659 -8.56 -4.86 -15.12
CA PHE A 659 -8.20 -4.03 -16.28
C PHE A 659 -6.71 -4.14 -16.62
N VAL A 660 -6.37 -4.35 -17.90
CA VAL A 660 -4.99 -4.38 -18.40
C VAL A 660 -4.91 -3.85 -19.84
N GLY A 661 -3.87 -3.08 -20.15
CA GLY A 661 -3.66 -2.48 -21.47
C GLY A 661 -4.77 -1.49 -21.83
N LYS A 662 -5.70 -1.92 -22.70
CA LYS A 662 -6.95 -1.21 -23.02
C LYS A 662 -8.22 -2.02 -22.66
N TYR A 663 -8.08 -3.22 -22.10
CA TYR A 663 -9.18 -4.15 -21.90
C TYR A 663 -9.59 -4.29 -20.42
N HIS A 664 -10.90 -4.20 -20.14
CA HIS A 664 -11.47 -4.62 -18.86
C HIS A 664 -12.01 -6.05 -19.00
N TYR A 665 -11.22 -7.02 -18.51
CA TYR A 665 -11.57 -8.44 -18.48
C TYR A 665 -12.53 -8.77 -17.34
N PHE A 666 -13.38 -9.77 -17.53
CA PHE A 666 -14.35 -10.28 -16.55
C PHE A 666 -14.80 -11.71 -16.90
N ARG A 667 -15.48 -12.43 -16.00
CA ARG A 667 -16.12 -13.73 -16.31
C ARG A 667 -17.64 -13.61 -16.28
N SER A 668 -18.31 -14.18 -17.28
CA SER A 668 -19.78 -14.23 -17.34
C SER A 668 -20.36 -15.00 -16.15
N TYR A 669 -21.44 -14.48 -15.57
CA TYR A 669 -22.12 -15.11 -14.44
C TYR A 669 -22.89 -16.39 -14.84
N THR A 670 -23.49 -16.41 -16.03
CA THR A 670 -24.39 -17.48 -16.50
C THR A 670 -23.80 -18.37 -17.58
N GLN A 671 -22.78 -17.91 -18.31
CA GLN A 671 -22.15 -18.65 -19.41
C GLN A 671 -20.70 -19.04 -19.09
N PRO A 672 -20.14 -20.10 -19.70
CA PRO A 672 -18.76 -20.56 -19.46
C PRO A 672 -17.72 -19.68 -20.17
N TRP A 673 -17.89 -18.35 -20.12
CA TRP A 673 -17.16 -17.40 -20.96
C TRP A 673 -16.31 -16.43 -20.14
N ILE A 674 -15.12 -16.12 -20.63
CA ILE A 674 -14.39 -14.90 -20.28
C ILE A 674 -14.79 -13.80 -21.28
N GLY A 675 -15.07 -12.61 -20.78
CA GLY A 675 -15.36 -11.43 -21.58
C GLY A 675 -14.27 -10.38 -21.44
N ARG A 676 -14.10 -9.55 -22.46
CA ARG A 676 -13.33 -8.30 -22.38
C ARG A 676 -14.11 -7.15 -23.01
N VAL A 677 -14.06 -5.99 -22.36
CA VAL A 677 -14.55 -4.71 -22.90
C VAL A 677 -13.34 -3.90 -23.35
N ASP A 678 -13.29 -3.50 -24.62
CA ASP A 678 -12.34 -2.48 -25.08
C ASP A 678 -12.73 -1.14 -24.46
N CYS A 679 -11.85 -0.56 -23.66
CA CYS A 679 -12.18 0.64 -22.89
C CYS A 679 -12.04 1.94 -23.69
N GLU A 680 -11.54 1.87 -24.92
CA GLU A 680 -11.43 3.00 -25.84
C GLU A 680 -12.63 3.02 -26.78
N ASP A 681 -12.87 1.96 -27.56
CA ASP A 681 -13.98 1.92 -28.53
C ASP A 681 -15.29 1.32 -27.99
N GLY A 682 -15.27 0.65 -26.84
CA GLY A 682 -16.45 0.08 -26.18
C GLY A 682 -17.01 -1.19 -26.83
N SER A 683 -16.24 -1.87 -27.68
CA SER A 683 -16.57 -3.22 -28.15
C SER A 683 -16.51 -4.25 -27.02
N VAL A 684 -17.28 -5.33 -27.15
CA VAL A 684 -17.34 -6.43 -26.17
C VAL A 684 -17.17 -7.76 -26.89
N GLU A 685 -16.12 -8.49 -26.50
CA GLU A 685 -15.80 -9.82 -27.01
C GLU A 685 -15.88 -10.85 -25.88
N TYR A 686 -16.44 -12.02 -26.17
CA TYR A 686 -16.45 -13.20 -25.30
C TYR A 686 -15.75 -14.39 -25.97
N LEU A 687 -15.00 -15.13 -25.16
CA LEU A 687 -14.36 -16.38 -25.53
C LEU A 687 -14.77 -17.47 -24.54
N GLN A 688 -15.21 -18.62 -25.06
CA GLN A 688 -15.56 -19.76 -24.23
C GLN A 688 -14.33 -20.41 -23.62
N LEU A 689 -14.46 -20.77 -22.34
CA LEU A 689 -13.51 -21.58 -21.59
C LEU A 689 -14.17 -22.92 -21.25
N PRO A 690 -13.41 -24.03 -21.19
CA PRO A 690 -13.95 -25.27 -20.66
C PRO A 690 -14.17 -25.11 -19.16
N VAL A 691 -15.31 -25.58 -18.65
CA VAL A 691 -15.74 -25.38 -17.26
C VAL A 691 -14.77 -26.00 -16.24
N GLN A 692 -14.17 -27.13 -16.59
CA GLN A 692 -13.21 -27.88 -15.77
C GLN A 692 -12.25 -28.67 -16.69
N MET A 693 -10.98 -28.76 -16.30
CA MET A 693 -9.99 -29.65 -16.90
C MET A 693 -9.87 -30.94 -16.06
N LEU A 694 -9.77 -32.10 -16.72
CA LEU A 694 -9.37 -33.38 -16.13
C LEU A 694 -8.05 -33.82 -16.76
N PRO A 695 -6.92 -33.74 -16.02
CA PRO A 695 -5.62 -34.12 -16.54
C PRO A 695 -5.52 -35.61 -16.89
N GLY A 696 -4.99 -35.90 -18.09
CA GLY A 696 -4.57 -37.24 -18.52
C GLY A 696 -3.13 -37.56 -18.13
N ASP A 697 -2.62 -38.70 -18.59
CA ASP A 697 -1.20 -39.09 -18.44
C ASP A 697 -0.24 -38.19 -19.24
N ARG A 698 -0.77 -37.49 -20.25
CA ARG A 698 -0.07 -36.51 -21.11
C ARG A 698 -1.04 -35.40 -21.52
N ARG A 699 -0.52 -34.24 -21.90
CA ARG A 699 -1.32 -33.09 -22.38
C ARG A 699 -2.24 -33.40 -23.56
N THR A 700 -1.81 -34.27 -24.48
CA THR A 700 -2.65 -34.72 -25.61
C THR A 700 -3.89 -35.52 -25.18
N ASN A 701 -3.93 -35.95 -23.93
CA ASN A 701 -4.97 -36.81 -23.35
C ASN A 701 -5.75 -36.06 -22.25
N ASP A 702 -5.51 -34.75 -22.08
CA ASP A 702 -6.25 -33.89 -21.16
C ASP A 702 -7.69 -33.72 -21.65
N ARG A 703 -8.67 -33.98 -20.77
CA ARG A 703 -10.09 -33.83 -21.09
C ARG A 703 -10.59 -32.47 -20.62
N LEU A 704 -11.29 -31.77 -21.51
CA LEU A 704 -11.85 -30.45 -21.27
C LEU A 704 -13.37 -30.53 -21.28
N LEU A 705 -14.03 -29.94 -20.28
CA LEU A 705 -15.49 -29.95 -20.12
C LEU A 705 -16.11 -28.72 -20.81
N TRP A 706 -16.55 -28.84 -22.04
CA TRP A 706 -17.14 -27.73 -22.81
C TRP A 706 -18.66 -27.63 -22.65
N SER A 707 -19.34 -28.74 -22.35
CA SER A 707 -20.80 -28.87 -22.29
C SER A 707 -21.27 -29.94 -21.28
N ASP A 708 -22.58 -30.02 -21.01
CA ASP A 708 -23.15 -31.13 -20.24
C ASP A 708 -23.09 -32.49 -20.99
N GLN A 709 -22.65 -32.53 -22.25
CA GLN A 709 -22.47 -33.76 -23.02
C GLN A 709 -21.13 -34.47 -22.76
N ASP A 710 -20.10 -33.78 -22.24
CA ASP A 710 -18.79 -34.38 -21.96
C ASP A 710 -18.74 -35.12 -20.60
N MET A 711 -19.81 -34.98 -19.82
CA MET A 711 -20.06 -35.65 -18.55
C MET A 711 -20.56 -37.09 -18.74
N ASP A 712 -20.61 -37.87 -17.66
CA ASP A 712 -21.30 -39.17 -17.67
C ASP A 712 -22.83 -38.97 -17.92
N PRO A 713 -23.41 -39.50 -19.00
CA PRO A 713 -24.85 -39.36 -19.29
C PRO A 713 -25.77 -39.90 -18.19
N ALA A 714 -25.32 -40.89 -17.39
CA ALA A 714 -26.06 -41.38 -16.24
C ALA A 714 -26.11 -40.35 -15.11
N LEU A 715 -24.99 -39.66 -14.85
CA LEU A 715 -24.92 -38.56 -13.88
C LEU A 715 -25.74 -37.35 -14.34
N VAL A 716 -25.65 -36.96 -15.61
CA VAL A 716 -26.45 -35.87 -16.19
C VAL A 716 -27.95 -36.17 -16.01
N LYS A 717 -28.39 -37.39 -16.35
CA LYS A 717 -29.78 -37.82 -16.13
C LYS A 717 -30.17 -37.76 -14.65
N GLN A 718 -29.32 -38.27 -13.74
CA GLN A 718 -29.58 -38.25 -12.30
C GLN A 718 -29.76 -36.81 -11.78
N LEU A 719 -28.91 -35.87 -12.21
CA LEU A 719 -29.00 -34.46 -11.82
C LEU A 719 -30.25 -33.77 -12.41
N LEU A 720 -30.59 -34.06 -13.67
CA LEU A 720 -31.84 -33.57 -14.29
C LEU A 720 -33.10 -34.09 -13.59
N ASP A 721 -33.12 -35.37 -13.20
CA ASP A 721 -34.24 -35.98 -12.47
C ASP A 721 -34.35 -35.46 -11.02
N ALA A 722 -33.23 -35.10 -10.37
CA ALA A 722 -33.20 -34.51 -9.03
C ALA A 722 -33.61 -33.02 -9.00
N ASN A 723 -33.47 -32.29 -10.12
CA ASN A 723 -33.84 -30.88 -10.19
C ASN A 723 -35.37 -30.69 -10.12
N ARG A 724 -35.88 -30.02 -9.06
CA ARG A 724 -37.32 -29.81 -8.80
C ARG A 724 -38.13 -29.19 -9.96
N LYS A 725 -37.48 -28.45 -10.86
CA LYS A 725 -38.10 -27.82 -12.06
C LYS A 725 -37.81 -28.54 -13.39
N LYS A 726 -37.07 -29.67 -13.37
CA LYS A 726 -36.61 -30.45 -14.53
C LYS A 726 -36.23 -29.61 -15.77
N PRO A 727 -35.11 -28.86 -15.70
CA PRO A 727 -34.68 -28.00 -16.81
C PRO A 727 -34.35 -28.81 -18.07
N LYS A 728 -34.39 -28.16 -19.25
CA LYS A 728 -34.11 -28.82 -20.54
C LYS A 728 -32.64 -29.21 -20.76
N ARG A 729 -31.72 -28.55 -20.06
CA ARG A 729 -30.28 -28.81 -19.99
C ARG A 729 -29.82 -28.64 -18.55
N LEU A 730 -28.67 -29.21 -18.20
CA LEU A 730 -28.08 -29.04 -16.87
C LEU A 730 -27.58 -27.59 -16.71
N PRO A 731 -27.79 -26.89 -15.59
CA PRO A 731 -27.22 -25.56 -15.39
C PRO A 731 -25.70 -25.62 -15.25
N ILE A 732 -24.98 -24.61 -15.75
CA ILE A 732 -23.50 -24.54 -15.74
C ILE A 732 -22.89 -24.86 -14.37
N THR A 733 -23.51 -24.43 -13.27
CA THR A 733 -23.02 -24.67 -11.89
C THR A 733 -22.99 -26.13 -11.46
N GLN A 734 -23.63 -27.02 -12.23
CA GLN A 734 -23.67 -28.47 -12.01
C GLN A 734 -22.79 -29.24 -13.03
N TRP A 735 -22.12 -28.56 -13.96
CA TRP A 735 -21.21 -29.19 -14.94
C TRP A 735 -19.87 -29.51 -14.27
N ALA A 736 -19.55 -30.78 -14.04
CA ALA A 736 -18.24 -31.19 -13.53
C ALA A 736 -17.88 -32.63 -13.92
N PHE A 737 -16.59 -32.91 -14.11
CA PHE A 737 -16.04 -34.26 -14.01
C PHE A 737 -15.99 -34.72 -12.56
N ALA A 738 -15.68 -33.81 -11.63
CA ALA A 738 -15.80 -34.03 -10.18
C ALA A 738 -16.11 -32.71 -9.44
N PRO A 739 -17.12 -32.66 -8.55
CA PRO A 739 -17.35 -31.54 -7.64
C PRO A 739 -16.29 -31.48 -6.54
N ASN A 740 -16.16 -30.34 -5.87
CA ASN A 740 -15.20 -30.21 -4.76
C ASN A 740 -15.62 -31.10 -3.59
N ASN A 741 -14.72 -31.99 -3.16
CA ASN A 741 -15.01 -32.99 -2.13
C ASN A 741 -15.07 -32.39 -0.72
N MET A 742 -14.49 -31.19 -0.54
CA MET A 742 -14.39 -30.41 0.69
C MET A 742 -13.63 -31.10 1.84
N LEU A 743 -12.68 -31.99 1.53
CA LEU A 743 -11.81 -32.68 2.49
C LEU A 743 -10.43 -32.01 2.64
N ASN A 744 -10.03 -31.65 3.86
CA ASN A 744 -8.65 -31.22 4.10
C ASN A 744 -7.63 -32.36 3.89
N SER A 745 -6.33 -32.06 3.98
CA SER A 745 -5.25 -33.04 3.83
C SER A 745 -5.26 -34.19 4.85
N ARG A 746 -6.00 -34.07 5.98
CA ARG A 746 -6.25 -35.16 6.93
C ARG A 746 -7.49 -35.99 6.61
N GLY A 747 -8.27 -35.60 5.60
CA GLY A 747 -9.49 -36.29 5.17
C GLY A 747 -10.76 -35.87 5.90
N HIS A 748 -10.75 -34.79 6.70
CA HIS A 748 -11.95 -34.26 7.36
C HIS A 748 -12.72 -33.33 6.42
N ARG A 749 -14.06 -33.41 6.42
CA ARG A 749 -14.93 -32.46 5.71
C ARG A 749 -14.93 -31.10 6.40
N VAL A 750 -14.53 -30.07 5.68
CA VAL A 750 -14.36 -28.69 6.18
C VAL A 750 -15.13 -27.74 5.27
N MET A 751 -16.41 -27.51 5.57
CA MET A 751 -17.35 -26.85 4.66
C MET A 751 -18.52 -26.21 5.40
N GLY A 752 -18.54 -24.88 5.52
CA GLY A 752 -19.70 -24.13 6.01
C GLY A 752 -20.72 -23.75 4.93
N ASP A 753 -20.34 -23.77 3.65
CA ASP A 753 -21.23 -23.44 2.53
C ASP A 753 -21.20 -24.52 1.44
N ALA A 754 -22.35 -25.14 1.17
CA ALA A 754 -22.51 -26.17 0.15
C ALA A 754 -22.26 -25.67 -1.29
N ARG A 755 -22.36 -24.36 -1.56
CA ARG A 755 -21.99 -23.76 -2.86
C ARG A 755 -20.52 -23.97 -3.20
N SER A 756 -19.67 -24.16 -2.20
CA SER A 756 -18.24 -24.45 -2.33
C SER A 756 -17.95 -25.79 -3.02
N GLN A 757 -18.94 -26.71 -3.07
CA GLN A 757 -18.85 -27.95 -3.84
C GLN A 757 -18.92 -27.74 -5.36
N GLY A 758 -19.32 -26.55 -5.83
CA GLY A 758 -19.45 -26.22 -7.24
C GLY A 758 -18.12 -26.10 -8.00
N ASN A 759 -18.22 -25.94 -9.31
CA ASN A 759 -17.09 -25.89 -10.25
C ASN A 759 -16.36 -24.53 -10.35
N GLY A 760 -16.85 -23.49 -9.66
CA GLY A 760 -16.30 -22.13 -9.80
C GLY A 760 -16.89 -21.32 -10.95
N TRP A 761 -18.14 -21.60 -11.34
CA TRP A 761 -18.99 -20.74 -12.16
C TRP A 761 -20.24 -20.31 -11.39
N GLY A 762 -20.91 -19.24 -11.84
CA GLY A 762 -22.08 -18.68 -11.16
C GLY A 762 -21.77 -18.12 -9.77
N HIS A 763 -22.69 -18.34 -8.82
CA HIS A 763 -22.81 -17.59 -7.56
C HIS A 763 -21.73 -17.92 -6.50
N HIS A 764 -20.52 -17.40 -6.70
CA HIS A 764 -19.38 -17.51 -5.80
C HIS A 764 -18.43 -16.31 -5.92
N ALA A 765 -17.46 -16.27 -5.01
CA ALA A 765 -16.46 -15.23 -4.76
C ALA A 765 -15.28 -15.00 -5.73
N SER A 766 -15.14 -15.64 -6.91
CA SER A 766 -13.95 -15.73 -7.81
C SER A 766 -12.54 -15.36 -7.28
N GLN A 767 -11.56 -16.16 -7.62
CA GLN A 767 -10.16 -15.72 -7.54
C GLN A 767 -10.02 -14.46 -8.43
N ILE A 768 -9.29 -13.45 -7.95
CA ILE A 768 -9.05 -12.24 -8.75
C ILE A 768 -8.01 -12.62 -9.81
N PRO A 769 -8.24 -12.32 -11.11
CA PRO A 769 -7.25 -12.58 -12.15
C PRO A 769 -5.94 -11.83 -11.88
N THR A 770 -4.84 -12.29 -12.46
CA THR A 770 -3.51 -11.70 -12.23
C THR A 770 -2.75 -11.58 -13.54
N VAL A 771 -2.03 -10.49 -13.79
CA VAL A 771 -1.23 -10.33 -15.02
C VAL A 771 0.25 -10.30 -14.70
N ILE A 772 1.01 -11.24 -15.28
CA ILE A 772 2.48 -11.21 -15.30
C ILE A 772 2.94 -11.17 -16.75
N GLY A 773 3.69 -10.13 -17.13
CA GLY A 773 4.10 -9.89 -18.51
C GLY A 773 2.88 -9.83 -19.47
N LYS A 774 2.90 -10.67 -20.51
CA LYS A 774 1.80 -10.82 -21.49
C LYS A 774 0.66 -11.74 -21.05
N SER A 775 0.77 -12.40 -19.90
CA SER A 775 -0.12 -13.49 -19.50
C SER A 775 -1.09 -13.07 -18.40
N LEU A 776 -2.39 -13.13 -18.69
CA LEU A 776 -3.49 -13.02 -17.73
C LEU A 776 -3.84 -14.43 -17.22
N TYR A 777 -3.59 -14.64 -15.93
CA TYR A 777 -3.88 -15.88 -15.22
C TYR A 777 -5.29 -15.83 -14.64
N VAL A 778 -6.13 -16.79 -15.03
CA VAL A 778 -7.54 -16.88 -14.65
C VAL A 778 -7.78 -18.23 -13.95
N PRO A 779 -7.43 -18.36 -12.66
CA PRO A 779 -7.77 -19.54 -11.87
C PRO A 779 -9.28 -19.64 -11.58
N THR A 780 -9.79 -20.87 -11.41
CA THR A 780 -11.15 -21.15 -10.94
C THR A 780 -11.15 -21.78 -9.55
N MET A 781 -12.32 -21.80 -8.92
CA MET A 781 -12.52 -22.53 -7.68
C MET A 781 -12.21 -24.03 -7.83
N ALA A 782 -12.45 -24.66 -8.98
CA ALA A 782 -12.17 -26.08 -9.20
C ALA A 782 -10.68 -26.45 -9.39
N GLY A 783 -9.75 -25.49 -9.32
CA GLY A 783 -8.31 -25.73 -9.49
C GLY A 783 -7.83 -25.79 -10.94
N THR A 784 -8.68 -25.46 -11.91
CA THR A 784 -8.27 -25.21 -13.31
C THR A 784 -7.78 -23.77 -13.45
N VAL A 785 -6.73 -23.54 -14.23
CA VAL A 785 -6.20 -22.19 -14.51
C VAL A 785 -6.06 -22.03 -16.03
N TYR A 786 -6.69 -20.98 -16.57
CA TYR A 786 -6.48 -20.56 -17.95
C TYR A 786 -5.39 -19.49 -17.98
N VAL A 787 -4.51 -19.53 -18.98
CA VAL A 787 -3.48 -18.52 -19.21
C VAL A 787 -3.78 -17.86 -20.54
N ILE A 788 -4.25 -16.61 -20.48
CA ILE A 788 -4.75 -15.86 -21.62
C ILE A 788 -3.69 -14.84 -22.06
N ASP A 789 -3.44 -14.69 -23.36
CA ASP A 789 -2.71 -13.52 -23.86
C ASP A 789 -3.65 -12.31 -23.81
N TRP A 790 -3.40 -11.37 -22.90
CA TRP A 790 -4.31 -10.26 -22.67
C TRP A 790 -4.27 -9.19 -23.78
N ASN A 791 -3.26 -9.24 -24.65
CA ASN A 791 -3.10 -8.31 -25.77
C ASN A 791 -3.31 -8.99 -27.13
N ALA A 792 -4.00 -10.15 -27.17
CA ALA A 792 -4.36 -10.79 -28.43
C ALA A 792 -5.26 -9.88 -29.30
N ASP A 793 -4.82 -9.58 -30.52
CA ASP A 793 -5.57 -8.72 -31.47
C ASP A 793 -6.95 -9.28 -31.83
N GLN A 794 -7.11 -10.60 -31.81
CA GLN A 794 -8.38 -11.31 -32.00
C GLN A 794 -8.64 -12.16 -30.75
N PHE A 795 -9.83 -12.08 -30.16
CA PHE A 795 -10.17 -12.88 -28.98
C PHE A 795 -10.69 -14.27 -29.36
N ASP A 796 -9.88 -15.01 -30.12
CA ASP A 796 -10.15 -16.37 -30.57
C ASP A 796 -9.45 -17.45 -29.72
N GLU A 797 -9.54 -18.72 -30.12
CA GLU A 797 -8.99 -19.84 -29.35
C GLU A 797 -7.49 -19.74 -29.08
N LYS A 798 -6.73 -19.01 -29.89
CA LYS A 798 -5.27 -18.80 -29.75
C LYS A 798 -4.94 -17.84 -28.61
N ALA A 799 -5.89 -17.04 -28.16
CA ALA A 799 -5.73 -16.24 -26.95
C ALA A 799 -5.58 -17.14 -25.70
N ILE A 800 -6.09 -18.39 -25.74
CA ILE A 800 -5.87 -19.39 -24.67
C ILE A 800 -4.50 -20.04 -24.84
N THR A 801 -3.45 -19.36 -24.36
CA THR A 801 -2.06 -19.85 -24.49
C THR A 801 -1.79 -21.14 -23.71
N ALA A 802 -2.50 -21.38 -22.61
CA ALA A 802 -2.48 -22.66 -21.89
C ALA A 802 -3.74 -22.86 -21.02
N ILE A 803 -3.99 -24.14 -20.69
CA ILE A 803 -4.89 -24.55 -19.61
C ILE A 803 -4.10 -25.54 -18.73
N ASN A 804 -4.14 -25.33 -17.42
CA ASN A 804 -3.32 -26.05 -16.44
C ASN A 804 -4.15 -26.44 -15.20
N ASP A 805 -3.63 -27.40 -14.43
CA ASP A 805 -4.21 -27.84 -13.16
C ASP A 805 -3.35 -27.46 -11.95
N LEU A 806 -4.03 -27.15 -10.84
CA LEU A 806 -3.45 -27.05 -9.49
C LEU A 806 -3.57 -28.39 -8.72
N GLY A 807 -4.06 -29.45 -9.37
CA GLY A 807 -4.13 -30.80 -8.84
C GLY A 807 -5.40 -31.53 -9.30
N PRO A 808 -5.72 -32.70 -8.71
CA PRO A 808 -6.83 -33.52 -9.18
C PRO A 808 -8.19 -32.81 -9.05
N PRO A 809 -9.09 -32.91 -10.06
CA PRO A 809 -10.45 -32.40 -9.98
C PRO A 809 -11.17 -32.82 -8.70
N GLY A 810 -11.82 -31.84 -8.06
CA GLY A 810 -12.50 -32.02 -6.79
C GLY A 810 -11.61 -32.16 -5.56
N LYS A 811 -10.26 -32.15 -5.70
CA LYS A 811 -9.29 -32.20 -4.58
C LYS A 811 -8.47 -30.91 -4.41
N ALA A 812 -8.23 -30.18 -5.49
CA ALA A 812 -7.34 -29.01 -5.52
C ALA A 812 -8.10 -27.68 -5.64
N TRP A 813 -9.20 -27.52 -4.89
CA TRP A 813 -9.96 -26.26 -4.99
C TRP A 813 -9.20 -25.09 -4.36
N ASN A 814 -9.44 -23.92 -4.93
CA ASN A 814 -8.69 -22.70 -4.68
C ASN A 814 -9.65 -21.56 -4.30
N ARG A 815 -9.16 -20.56 -3.56
CA ARG A 815 -9.78 -19.23 -3.36
C ARG A 815 -8.79 -18.07 -3.42
N ALA A 816 -7.49 -18.35 -3.29
CA ALA A 816 -6.41 -17.39 -3.46
C ALA A 816 -6.24 -16.95 -4.93
N SER A 817 -5.74 -15.74 -5.12
CA SER A 817 -5.20 -15.30 -6.41
C SER A 817 -3.80 -15.89 -6.61
N LEU A 818 -3.29 -15.93 -7.84
CA LEU A 818 -1.89 -16.35 -8.05
C LEU A 818 -0.96 -15.18 -7.75
N THR A 819 0.21 -15.51 -7.19
CA THR A 819 1.26 -14.54 -6.84
C THR A 819 2.51 -14.86 -7.64
N SER A 820 3.24 -13.85 -8.12
CA SER A 820 4.55 -14.05 -8.76
C SER A 820 5.68 -13.43 -7.96
N ALA A 821 6.83 -14.10 -7.97
CA ALA A 821 8.12 -13.53 -7.61
C ALA A 821 9.23 -14.31 -8.31
N GLY A 822 10.25 -13.62 -8.82
CA GLY A 822 11.47 -14.23 -9.33
C GLY A 822 11.30 -15.24 -10.46
N GLY A 823 10.39 -14.97 -11.42
CA GLY A 823 10.11 -15.88 -12.53
C GLY A 823 9.16 -17.04 -12.19
N ARG A 824 8.70 -17.15 -10.93
CA ARG A 824 7.87 -18.25 -10.42
C ARG A 824 6.43 -17.80 -10.17
N LEU A 825 5.51 -18.78 -10.10
CA LEU A 825 4.14 -18.57 -9.59
C LEU A 825 3.91 -19.39 -8.33
N PHE A 826 3.17 -18.79 -7.40
CA PHE A 826 2.75 -19.42 -6.15
C PHE A 826 1.23 -19.56 -6.13
N ALA A 827 0.77 -20.79 -5.91
CA ALA A 827 -0.65 -21.14 -5.90
C ALA A 827 -1.03 -21.79 -4.57
N HIS A 828 -1.92 -21.13 -3.82
CA HIS A 828 -2.38 -21.57 -2.50
C HIS A 828 -3.74 -22.25 -2.62
N THR A 829 -3.73 -23.58 -2.75
CA THR A 829 -4.96 -24.39 -2.73
C THR A 829 -5.36 -24.71 -1.29
N ILE A 830 -6.55 -25.27 -1.13
CA ILE A 830 -7.10 -25.71 0.16
C ILE A 830 -6.23 -26.73 0.93
N SER A 831 -5.30 -27.43 0.26
CA SER A 831 -4.54 -28.53 0.85
C SER A 831 -3.05 -28.56 0.49
N GLU A 832 -2.64 -27.83 -0.55
CA GLU A 832 -1.23 -27.64 -0.93
C GLU A 832 -0.95 -26.18 -1.30
N LEU A 833 0.20 -25.67 -0.86
CA LEU A 833 0.86 -24.53 -1.46
C LEU A 833 1.86 -25.04 -2.51
N LEU A 834 1.75 -24.55 -3.75
CA LEU A 834 2.59 -24.94 -4.88
C LEU A 834 3.51 -23.79 -5.29
N CYS A 835 4.76 -24.12 -5.63
CA CYS A 835 5.66 -23.25 -6.38
C CYS A 835 5.86 -23.82 -7.78
N LEU A 836 5.56 -23.00 -8.79
CA LEU A 836 5.58 -23.32 -10.20
C LEU A 836 6.69 -22.53 -10.88
N GLU A 837 7.48 -23.18 -11.74
CA GLU A 837 8.68 -22.62 -12.36
C GLU A 837 8.87 -23.23 -13.75
N ALA A 838 9.16 -22.39 -14.76
CA ALA A 838 9.37 -22.85 -16.12
C ALA A 838 10.66 -23.67 -16.22
N SER A 839 10.72 -24.65 -17.12
CA SER A 839 11.97 -25.39 -17.34
C SER A 839 13.06 -24.49 -17.95
N GLU A 840 14.32 -24.72 -17.56
CA GLU A 840 15.51 -24.09 -18.15
C GLU A 840 15.66 -24.33 -19.67
N THR A 841 14.84 -25.24 -20.23
CA THR A 841 14.82 -25.64 -21.63
C THR A 841 13.73 -24.98 -22.48
N GLU A 842 12.83 -24.15 -21.91
CA GLU A 842 11.99 -23.29 -22.75
C GLU A 842 12.86 -22.22 -23.43
N PRO A 843 12.85 -22.11 -24.77
CA PRO A 843 13.75 -21.21 -25.48
C PRO A 843 13.43 -19.76 -25.14
N THR A 844 14.42 -19.03 -24.64
CA THR A 844 14.32 -17.58 -24.42
C THR A 844 14.04 -16.89 -25.74
N SER A 845 12.80 -16.40 -25.93
CA SER A 845 12.34 -15.75 -27.17
C SER A 845 12.91 -14.33 -27.33
N ASN A 846 14.23 -14.24 -27.51
CA ASN A 846 15.00 -13.02 -27.72
C ASN A 846 15.79 -13.12 -29.06
N SER A 847 15.10 -13.42 -30.17
CA SER A 847 15.70 -13.37 -31.52
C SER A 847 14.64 -13.33 -32.63
N ALA A 848 14.71 -12.31 -33.50
CA ALA A 848 13.87 -12.05 -34.69
C ALA A 848 12.36 -11.80 -34.42
N ASP A 849 11.73 -10.75 -34.96
CA ASP A 849 12.22 -9.60 -35.75
C ASP A 849 11.61 -8.29 -35.20
#